data_AF-A0A3E2CD74-F1
#
_entry.id   AF-A0A3E2CD74-F1
#
_cell.length_a   1.000
_cell.length_b   1.000
_cell.length_c   1.000
_cell.angle_alpha   90.00
_cell.angle_beta   90.00
_cell.angle_gamma   90.00
#
_symmetry.space_group_name_H-M   'P 1'
#
loop_
_entity.id
_entity.type
_entity.pdbx_description
1 polymer ?
#
loop_
_entity_poly.entity_id
_entity_poly.type
_entity_poly.pdbx_seq_one_letter_code
_entity_poly.pdbx_strand_id
1 'polypeptide(L)'
;MARLETNFVHLHNHTHYSLLDGASKIPDLVARAKELGMPAVAITDHGNMHGAYEMWSTAVKAGIKPIIGIEAYVTPETARQDKSRVHWGTEAQRSDDVSGGGLITHMTMWAENDEGLTNLLKASSIANLEGRVMRYPRMDKDVLSRYSKGVIASSGCPSGIIQTRLRLGQFDEALRAAGEFQDIFGRDNFFIELMNHGLSIETRVTKDLLEIAKRLNAPLLATNDLHYVHEEDREAQDAMLCINSGSRLDDPDRFKFDGSGYYLKSAEQMRELFKEFPEACDNTLEIARRCNVMFDDGEDGAFMPQFDCPEGWDETSLFLKKVEEGLERRYNNNVPMEVLKQADYECGVICQMQFCGYFLVVADYINWAKAHGVMVGPGRGSAAGAMVAYAMGITELDPMKHGLIFERFLNPERVSLPDIDVDFDPDGRAKVLEYVGEKYGRDKVAQCVIYGTIKTKQALKDSARIMGYEFSVGEKITKILPPPKNGKDMSFHDIFDEKSKRYAEAREFREMYDTDPDTKRITEEAKGIEGLIRQTGVHACATIMGSEPITDTSPLLERTDGTITTTFEYHTCETLGLVKMDFLGLSNLTVIRDTLKNVEHNGKEPIDYTKIPLDDKETYQLLARGDTLGVFQLDSDG
;
A
#
# COMPACT_ATOMS: atom_id res chain seq x y z
N MET A 1 18.78 -8.05 33.85
CA MET A 1 17.49 -8.58 34.32
C MET A 1 16.63 -7.49 34.97
N ALA A 2 17.11 -6.73 35.97
CA ALA A 2 16.33 -5.66 36.62
C ALA A 2 15.74 -4.56 35.70
N ARG A 3 16.37 -4.27 34.54
CA ARG A 3 15.87 -3.29 33.55
C ARG A 3 14.65 -3.77 32.73
N LEU A 4 14.37 -5.08 32.68
CA LEU A 4 13.24 -5.62 31.92
C LEU A 4 11.94 -5.59 32.74
N GLU A 5 12.01 -5.80 34.05
CA GLU A 5 10.83 -5.77 34.94
C GLU A 5 10.23 -4.37 35.13
N THR A 6 11.00 -3.30 34.84
CA THR A 6 10.50 -1.91 34.87
C THR A 6 10.32 -1.30 33.47
N ASN A 7 10.34 -2.10 32.41
CA ASN A 7 10.21 -1.62 31.03
C ASN A 7 8.73 -1.44 30.62
N PHE A 8 8.48 -0.93 29.42
CA PHE A 8 7.14 -0.73 28.85
C PHE A 8 7.21 -0.87 27.33
N VAL A 9 6.16 -1.42 26.70
CA VAL A 9 6.03 -1.50 25.24
C VAL A 9 4.76 -0.77 24.83
N HIS A 10 4.89 0.19 23.91
CA HIS A 10 3.72 0.84 23.32
C HIS A 10 3.07 -0.08 22.29
N LEU A 11 1.80 -0.43 22.54
CA LEU A 11 1.02 -1.37 21.73
C LEU A 11 -0.04 -0.70 20.86
N HIS A 12 -0.47 0.52 21.19
CA HIS A 12 -1.50 1.27 20.46
C HIS A 12 -0.85 2.52 19.85
N ASN A 13 -0.45 2.39 18.59
CA ASN A 13 0.39 3.38 17.90
C ASN A 13 -0.08 3.62 16.47
N HIS A 14 -0.21 4.89 16.11
CA HIS A 14 -0.55 5.36 14.78
C HIS A 14 0.69 5.88 14.07
N THR A 15 0.90 5.37 12.86
CA THR A 15 1.95 5.79 11.94
C THR A 15 1.37 6.71 10.88
N HIS A 16 2.23 7.23 9.99
CA HIS A 16 1.79 7.98 8.82
C HIS A 16 0.89 7.18 7.84
N TYR A 17 0.70 5.88 8.06
CA TYR A 17 -0.28 5.06 7.35
C TYR A 17 -1.71 5.16 7.92
N SER A 18 -1.88 5.72 9.13
CA SER A 18 -3.15 6.33 9.56
C SER A 18 -3.33 7.64 8.80
N LEU A 19 -3.74 7.53 7.54
CA LEU A 19 -3.67 8.60 6.55
C LEU A 19 -4.30 9.90 7.05
N LEU A 20 -3.49 10.96 7.03
CA LEU A 20 -3.88 12.32 7.45
C LEU A 20 -4.35 12.42 8.93
N ASP A 21 -3.88 11.52 9.78
CA ASP A 21 -4.07 11.55 11.23
C ASP A 21 -2.74 11.29 11.95
N GLY A 22 -2.14 10.12 11.73
CA GLY A 22 -0.83 9.78 12.28
C GLY A 22 0.29 10.55 11.60
N ALA A 23 1.22 11.07 12.40
CA ALA A 23 2.42 11.78 11.97
C ALA A 23 3.71 11.00 12.27
N SER A 24 3.62 9.78 12.82
CA SER A 24 4.79 8.96 13.13
C SER A 24 5.32 8.23 11.88
N LYS A 25 6.49 8.62 11.39
CA LYS A 25 7.20 7.81 10.37
C LYS A 25 7.77 6.56 11.04
N ILE A 26 7.60 5.40 10.39
CA ILE A 26 8.03 4.11 10.95
C ILE A 26 9.52 4.08 11.34
N PRO A 27 10.47 4.55 10.51
CA PRO A 27 11.88 4.58 10.88
C PRO A 27 12.17 5.39 12.15
N ASP A 28 11.51 6.54 12.30
CA ASP A 28 11.69 7.43 13.44
C ASP A 28 11.09 6.83 14.72
N LEU A 29 9.91 6.21 14.61
CA LEU A 29 9.24 5.50 15.70
C LEU A 29 10.11 4.33 16.23
N VAL A 30 10.66 3.52 15.33
CA VAL A 30 11.54 2.39 15.67
C VAL A 30 12.86 2.88 16.29
N ALA A 31 13.46 3.92 15.71
CA ALA A 31 14.67 4.52 16.25
C ALA A 31 14.44 5.03 17.68
N ARG A 32 13.34 5.73 17.91
CA ARG A 32 12.99 6.26 19.23
C ARG A 32 12.70 5.18 20.26
N ALA A 33 12.00 4.11 19.88
CA ALA A 33 11.79 2.95 20.76
C ALA A 33 13.13 2.32 21.20
N LYS A 34 14.08 2.22 20.28
CA LYS A 34 15.44 1.71 20.55
C LYS A 34 16.23 2.64 21.48
N GLU A 35 16.17 3.95 21.27
CA GLU A 35 16.81 4.95 22.15
C GLU A 35 16.29 4.85 23.58
N LEU A 36 14.99 4.64 23.75
CA LEU A 36 14.34 4.47 25.05
C LEU A 36 14.58 3.08 25.68
N GLY A 37 15.26 2.17 24.97
CA GLY A 37 15.55 0.82 25.46
C GLY A 37 14.33 -0.09 25.55
N MET A 38 13.28 0.18 24.77
CA MET A 38 12.09 -0.66 24.69
C MET A 38 12.43 -1.94 23.90
N PRO A 39 11.94 -3.13 24.30
CA PRO A 39 12.25 -4.37 23.61
C PRO A 39 11.43 -4.59 22.32
N ALA A 40 10.30 -3.89 22.19
CA ALA A 40 9.35 -4.05 21.10
C ALA A 40 8.60 -2.73 20.83
N VAL A 41 7.98 -2.63 19.65
CA VAL A 41 7.06 -1.54 19.28
C VAL A 41 5.98 -2.06 18.33
N ALA A 42 4.75 -1.58 18.51
CA ALA A 42 3.62 -1.98 17.68
C ALA A 42 3.25 -0.98 16.58
N ILE A 43 2.49 -1.45 15.59
CA ILE A 43 1.73 -0.66 14.62
C ILE A 43 0.25 -1.04 14.75
N THR A 44 -0.65 -0.06 14.89
CA THR A 44 -2.11 -0.26 14.97
C THR A 44 -2.83 0.85 14.23
N ASP A 45 -2.55 1.00 12.94
CA ASP A 45 -3.12 2.08 12.15
C ASP A 45 -4.64 1.97 12.00
N HIS A 46 -5.29 3.12 11.79
CA HIS A 46 -6.74 3.23 11.69
C HIS A 46 -7.30 2.47 10.48
N GLY A 47 -7.98 1.36 10.74
CA GLY A 47 -8.74 0.59 9.76
C GLY A 47 -7.92 0.00 8.62
N ASN A 48 -6.58 -0.07 8.77
CA ASN A 48 -5.72 -0.58 7.72
C ASN A 48 -4.44 -1.23 8.27
N MET A 49 -3.73 -1.92 7.39
CA MET A 49 -2.44 -2.55 7.67
C MET A 49 -1.40 -2.18 6.61
N HIS A 50 -1.49 -0.97 6.05
CA HIS A 50 -0.67 -0.51 4.94
C HIS A 50 0.84 -0.59 5.27
N GLY A 51 1.23 -0.19 6.49
CA GLY A 51 2.60 -0.15 6.96
C GLY A 51 3.11 -1.43 7.64
N ALA A 52 2.34 -2.52 7.64
CA ALA A 52 2.66 -3.71 8.43
C ALA A 52 4.05 -4.31 8.10
N TYR A 53 4.35 -4.50 6.81
CA TYR A 53 5.66 -5.02 6.39
C TYR A 53 6.81 -4.03 6.62
N GLU A 54 6.58 -2.73 6.40
CA GLU A 54 7.59 -1.70 6.67
C GLU A 54 7.95 -1.66 8.16
N MET A 55 6.95 -1.72 9.05
CA MET A 55 7.16 -1.81 10.49
C MET A 55 7.97 -3.06 10.84
N TRP A 56 7.54 -4.23 10.34
CA TRP A 56 8.21 -5.48 10.59
C TRP A 56 9.69 -5.43 10.18
N SER A 57 9.95 -5.11 8.90
CA SER A 57 11.31 -5.13 8.35
C SER A 57 12.22 -4.07 8.98
N THR A 58 11.68 -2.89 9.30
CA THR A 58 12.44 -1.80 9.93
C THR A 58 12.80 -2.13 11.37
N ALA A 59 11.85 -2.64 12.15
CA ALA A 59 12.08 -3.04 13.54
C ALA A 59 13.09 -4.20 13.64
N VAL A 60 12.92 -5.24 12.81
CA VAL A 60 13.85 -6.39 12.76
C VAL A 60 15.27 -5.93 12.45
N LYS A 61 15.46 -5.09 11.41
CA LYS A 61 16.79 -4.53 11.07
C LYS A 61 17.40 -3.70 12.21
N ALA A 62 16.57 -3.02 12.99
CA ALA A 62 17.01 -2.25 14.15
C ALA A 62 17.28 -3.11 15.40
N GLY A 63 16.91 -4.39 15.41
CA GLY A 63 16.98 -5.26 16.58
C GLY A 63 15.88 -5.01 17.61
N ILE A 64 14.74 -4.47 17.18
CA ILE A 64 13.53 -4.26 17.99
C ILE A 64 12.48 -5.25 17.53
N LYS A 65 11.72 -5.84 18.46
CA LYS A 65 10.68 -6.79 18.10
C LYS A 65 9.44 -6.06 17.54
N PRO A 66 9.01 -6.33 16.30
CA PRO A 66 7.78 -5.76 15.76
C PRO A 66 6.54 -6.43 16.36
N ILE A 67 5.49 -5.65 16.58
CA ILE A 67 4.16 -6.14 16.91
C ILE A 67 3.20 -5.60 15.86
N ILE A 68 2.61 -6.49 15.07
CA ILE A 68 1.76 -6.10 13.94
C ILE A 68 0.30 -6.14 14.37
N GLY A 69 -0.41 -5.06 14.14
CA GLY A 69 -1.81 -4.90 14.53
C GLY A 69 -2.56 -3.91 13.66
N ILE A 70 -3.76 -3.59 14.11
CA ILE A 70 -4.71 -2.69 13.47
C ILE A 70 -5.62 -2.10 14.56
N GLU A 71 -5.92 -0.81 14.48
CA GLU A 71 -7.08 -0.28 15.19
C GLU A 71 -8.28 -0.34 14.23
N ALA A 72 -9.05 -1.42 14.33
CA ALA A 72 -10.15 -1.65 13.41
C ALA A 72 -11.30 -0.68 13.67
N TYR A 73 -11.91 -0.19 12.60
CA TYR A 73 -13.25 0.37 12.70
C TYR A 73 -14.24 -0.79 12.82
N VAL A 74 -15.00 -0.81 13.90
CA VAL A 74 -16.06 -1.79 14.15
C VAL A 74 -17.41 -1.11 13.96
N THR A 75 -18.32 -1.77 13.24
CA THR A 75 -19.70 -1.33 13.07
C THR A 75 -20.39 -1.15 14.43
N PRO A 76 -21.33 -0.20 14.58
CA PRO A 76 -22.10 -0.01 15.80
C PRO A 76 -23.20 -1.09 15.96
N GLU A 77 -22.78 -2.36 15.99
CA GLU A 77 -23.63 -3.55 16.09
C GLU A 77 -24.58 -3.75 14.91
N THR A 78 -24.21 -3.25 13.73
CA THR A 78 -24.89 -3.47 12.45
C THR A 78 -24.10 -4.42 11.55
N ALA A 79 -24.73 -4.95 10.50
CA ALA A 79 -24.00 -5.67 9.46
C ALA A 79 -23.04 -4.71 8.74
N ARG A 80 -21.85 -5.17 8.32
CA ARG A 80 -20.85 -4.30 7.67
C ARG A 80 -21.34 -3.62 6.39
N GLN A 81 -22.29 -4.23 5.68
CA GLN A 81 -22.92 -3.65 4.48
C GLN A 81 -23.99 -2.60 4.80
N ASP A 82 -24.45 -2.50 6.05
CA ASP A 82 -25.43 -1.51 6.48
C ASP A 82 -24.79 -0.12 6.58
N LYS A 83 -25.31 0.82 5.81
CA LYS A 83 -24.81 2.20 5.70
C LYS A 83 -25.56 3.18 6.61
N SER A 84 -26.50 2.69 7.41
CA SER A 84 -27.28 3.52 8.34
C SER A 84 -26.39 4.10 9.45
N ARG A 85 -26.76 5.30 9.91
CA ARG A 85 -26.14 5.94 11.07
C ARG A 85 -26.88 5.48 12.32
N VAL A 86 -26.13 4.92 13.26
CA VAL A 86 -26.64 4.41 14.53
C VAL A 86 -26.18 5.30 15.66
N HIS A 87 -27.10 5.63 16.55
CA HIS A 87 -26.86 6.43 17.72
C HIS A 87 -27.45 5.70 18.93
N TRP A 88 -26.62 5.54 19.96
CA TRP A 88 -27.00 4.83 21.17
C TRP A 88 -27.43 5.78 22.28
N GLY A 89 -27.01 7.05 22.21
CA GLY A 89 -27.29 8.09 23.18
C GLY A 89 -28.51 8.95 22.81
N THR A 90 -28.75 9.96 23.66
CA THR A 90 -29.67 11.06 23.35
C THR A 90 -28.98 12.14 22.51
N GLU A 91 -29.74 13.07 21.92
CA GLU A 91 -29.15 14.21 21.19
C GLU A 91 -28.18 15.02 22.05
N ALA A 92 -28.47 15.17 23.35
CA ALA A 92 -27.60 15.88 24.29
C ALA A 92 -26.25 15.18 24.52
N GLN A 93 -26.15 13.88 24.19
CA GLN A 93 -24.95 13.06 24.34
C GLN A 93 -24.23 12.83 23.01
N ARG A 94 -24.57 13.59 21.95
CA ARG A 94 -24.04 13.38 20.60
C ARG A 94 -22.51 13.33 20.52
N SER A 95 -21.82 14.14 21.33
CA SER A 95 -20.35 14.17 21.41
C SER A 95 -19.74 12.91 22.05
N ASP A 96 -20.54 12.15 22.79
CA ASP A 96 -20.14 10.92 23.48
C ASP A 96 -20.60 9.64 22.80
N ASP A 97 -21.37 9.77 21.73
CA ASP A 97 -21.99 8.67 21.03
C ASP A 97 -21.04 8.08 19.96
N VAL A 98 -21.55 7.12 19.20
CA VAL A 98 -20.85 6.41 18.12
C VAL A 98 -20.14 7.39 17.16
N SER A 99 -18.83 7.17 17.00
CA SER A 99 -17.92 7.96 16.16
C SER A 99 -18.27 7.91 14.66
N GLY A 100 -17.66 8.81 13.88
CA GLY A 100 -17.96 8.97 12.44
C GLY A 100 -19.39 9.43 12.16
N GLY A 101 -20.06 10.02 13.16
CA GLY A 101 -21.46 10.39 13.12
C GLY A 101 -22.39 9.18 13.07
N GLY A 102 -22.13 8.18 13.91
CA GLY A 102 -22.95 6.97 13.99
C GLY A 102 -22.53 5.82 13.07
N LEU A 103 -21.29 5.83 12.56
CA LEU A 103 -20.84 4.84 11.57
C LEU A 103 -19.83 3.84 12.11
N ILE A 104 -19.04 4.23 13.11
CA ILE A 104 -17.88 3.48 13.56
C ILE A 104 -17.69 3.56 15.07
N THR A 105 -17.03 2.53 15.58
CA THR A 105 -16.35 2.48 16.87
C THR A 105 -14.96 1.87 16.66
N HIS A 106 -14.07 1.95 17.63
CA HIS A 106 -12.70 1.46 17.49
C HIS A 106 -12.47 0.15 18.25
N MET A 107 -11.51 -0.65 17.78
CA MET A 107 -10.99 -1.82 18.49
C MET A 107 -9.54 -2.08 18.12
N THR A 108 -8.67 -2.13 19.12
CA THR A 108 -7.24 -2.41 18.93
C THR A 108 -7.01 -3.92 18.92
N MET A 109 -6.32 -4.40 17.89
CA MET A 109 -6.04 -5.83 17.68
C MET A 109 -4.60 -6.04 17.25
N TRP A 110 -4.00 -7.16 17.65
CA TRP A 110 -2.64 -7.57 17.33
C TRP A 110 -2.59 -9.02 16.90
N ALA A 111 -1.72 -9.31 15.94
CA ALA A 111 -1.38 -10.68 15.56
C ALA A 111 -0.43 -11.28 16.61
N GLU A 112 -0.87 -12.36 17.25
CA GLU A 112 -0.05 -13.14 18.18
C GLU A 112 0.96 -14.02 17.43
N ASN A 113 0.61 -14.46 16.22
CA ASN A 113 1.41 -15.37 15.40
C ASN A 113 1.05 -15.21 13.91
N ASP A 114 1.67 -15.99 13.04
CA ASP A 114 1.51 -15.88 11.58
C ASP A 114 0.07 -16.18 11.10
N GLU A 115 -0.65 -17.07 11.80
CA GLU A 115 -2.09 -17.29 11.55
C GLU A 115 -2.89 -16.04 11.91
N GLY A 116 -2.58 -15.42 13.05
CA GLY A 116 -3.14 -14.12 13.44
C GLY A 116 -2.85 -13.01 12.44
N LEU A 117 -1.62 -12.94 11.91
CA LEU A 117 -1.26 -11.97 10.87
C LEU A 117 -2.16 -12.15 9.66
N THR A 118 -2.18 -13.36 9.09
CA THR A 118 -3.00 -13.70 7.92
C THR A 118 -4.48 -13.37 8.16
N ASN A 119 -4.99 -13.68 9.34
CA ASN A 119 -6.37 -13.37 9.74
C ASN A 119 -6.63 -11.86 9.77
N LEU A 120 -5.70 -11.05 10.29
CA LEU A 120 -5.83 -9.59 10.26
C LEU A 120 -5.73 -9.02 8.84
N LEU A 121 -4.86 -9.55 7.96
CA LEU A 121 -4.80 -9.13 6.55
C LEU A 121 -6.15 -9.40 5.83
N LYS A 122 -6.74 -10.57 6.06
CA LYS A 122 -8.06 -10.96 5.52
C LYS A 122 -9.19 -10.10 6.09
N ALA A 123 -9.22 -9.90 7.41
CA ALA A 123 -10.22 -9.07 8.06
C ALA A 123 -10.15 -7.61 7.58
N SER A 124 -8.93 -7.05 7.46
CA SER A 124 -8.68 -5.73 6.89
C SER A 124 -9.17 -5.64 5.44
N SER A 125 -8.90 -6.65 4.63
CA SER A 125 -9.37 -6.71 3.24
C SER A 125 -10.90 -6.72 3.16
N ILE A 126 -11.58 -7.55 3.95
CA ILE A 126 -13.06 -7.59 3.98
C ILE A 126 -13.65 -6.26 4.45
N ALA A 127 -13.04 -5.63 5.45
CA ALA A 127 -13.46 -4.30 5.89
C ALA A 127 -13.36 -3.26 4.76
N ASN A 128 -12.33 -3.36 3.91
CA ASN A 128 -12.07 -2.48 2.79
C ASN A 128 -12.97 -2.72 1.57
N LEU A 129 -13.21 -3.99 1.22
CA LEU A 129 -13.96 -4.41 0.03
C LEU A 129 -15.48 -4.47 0.27
N GLU A 130 -15.91 -4.86 1.48
CA GLU A 130 -17.34 -5.08 1.77
C GLU A 130 -17.92 -4.09 2.79
N GLY A 131 -17.12 -3.68 3.78
CA GLY A 131 -17.57 -2.91 4.94
C GLY A 131 -17.42 -1.39 4.84
N ARG A 132 -16.89 -0.90 3.72
CA ARG A 132 -16.49 0.49 3.55
C ARG A 132 -17.71 1.41 3.46
N VAL A 133 -17.77 2.38 4.37
CA VAL A 133 -18.74 3.49 4.33
C VAL A 133 -17.99 4.81 4.47
N MET A 134 -18.17 5.70 3.50
CA MET A 134 -17.37 6.91 3.36
C MET A 134 -15.87 6.54 3.31
N ARG A 135 -15.07 7.04 4.27
CA ARG A 135 -13.65 6.72 4.38
C ARG A 135 -13.34 5.52 5.29
N TYR A 136 -14.35 4.97 5.98
CA TYR A 136 -14.14 3.98 7.03
C TYR A 136 -14.33 2.55 6.52
N PRO A 137 -13.26 1.73 6.42
CA PRO A 137 -13.38 0.29 6.21
C PRO A 137 -13.77 -0.40 7.53
N ARG A 138 -14.94 -1.02 7.61
CA ARG A 138 -15.51 -1.49 8.89
C ARG A 138 -15.63 -3.00 8.98
N MET A 139 -15.29 -3.55 10.14
CA MET A 139 -15.54 -4.93 10.52
C MET A 139 -16.84 -5.03 11.32
N ASP A 140 -17.59 -6.11 11.14
CA ASP A 140 -18.69 -6.48 12.01
C ASP A 140 -18.31 -7.69 12.89
N LYS A 141 -19.22 -8.11 13.77
CA LYS A 141 -18.97 -9.25 14.67
C LYS A 141 -18.73 -10.57 13.92
N ASP A 142 -19.29 -10.75 12.71
CA ASP A 142 -19.05 -11.93 11.88
C ASP A 142 -17.59 -11.97 11.41
N VAL A 143 -17.06 -10.85 10.92
CA VAL A 143 -15.65 -10.73 10.55
C VAL A 143 -14.75 -10.97 11.78
N LEU A 144 -15.02 -10.30 12.90
CA LEU A 144 -14.23 -10.46 14.12
C LEU A 144 -14.24 -11.91 14.61
N SER A 145 -15.40 -12.57 14.62
CA SER A 145 -15.51 -13.98 15.02
C SER A 145 -14.84 -14.95 14.07
N ARG A 146 -14.86 -14.68 12.76
CA ARG A 146 -14.27 -15.57 11.75
C ARG A 146 -12.75 -15.54 11.77
N TYR A 147 -12.16 -14.38 12.07
CA TYR A 147 -10.73 -14.13 12.00
C TYR A 147 -10.11 -13.89 13.39
N SER A 148 -10.71 -14.39 14.47
CA SER A 148 -10.20 -14.17 15.84
C SER A 148 -9.03 -15.07 16.23
N LYS A 149 -8.82 -16.20 15.54
CA LYS A 149 -7.77 -17.15 15.91
C LYS A 149 -6.38 -16.53 15.71
N GLY A 150 -5.53 -16.64 16.72
CA GLY A 150 -4.20 -16.02 16.72
C GLY A 150 -4.21 -14.50 16.88
N VAL A 151 -5.35 -13.89 17.25
CA VAL A 151 -5.49 -12.44 17.45
C VAL A 151 -5.70 -12.12 18.93
N ILE A 152 -4.96 -11.15 19.43
CA ILE A 152 -5.17 -10.52 20.74
C ILE A 152 -5.91 -9.20 20.50
N ALA A 153 -6.90 -8.88 21.32
CA ALA A 153 -7.66 -7.63 21.22
C ALA A 153 -7.80 -6.94 22.57
N SER A 154 -8.16 -5.66 22.53
CA SER A 154 -8.44 -4.86 23.72
C SER A 154 -9.87 -4.28 23.70
N SER A 155 -10.28 -3.68 24.82
CA SER A 155 -11.52 -2.90 24.89
C SER A 155 -11.51 -1.60 24.06
N GLY A 156 -10.34 -1.21 23.53
CA GLY A 156 -10.14 -0.04 22.68
C GLY A 156 -10.02 1.28 23.43
N CYS A 157 -9.74 2.33 22.66
CA CYS A 157 -9.70 3.74 23.08
C CYS A 157 -11.10 4.28 23.47
N PRO A 158 -11.24 5.57 23.85
CA PRO A 158 -12.54 6.16 24.17
C PRO A 158 -13.60 6.03 23.07
N SER A 159 -13.18 5.90 21.80
CA SER A 159 -14.06 5.66 20.64
C SER A 159 -14.48 4.19 20.46
N GLY A 160 -14.04 3.27 21.33
CA GLY A 160 -14.45 1.88 21.33
C GLY A 160 -15.88 1.67 21.84
N ILE A 161 -16.49 0.52 21.49
CA ILE A 161 -17.88 0.20 21.88
C ILE A 161 -18.05 0.30 23.41
N ILE A 162 -17.15 -0.33 24.17
CA ILE A 162 -17.26 -0.44 25.62
C ILE A 162 -17.21 0.94 26.27
N GLN A 163 -16.19 1.76 25.94
CA GLN A 163 -16.05 3.09 26.51
C GLN A 163 -17.18 4.04 26.06
N THR A 164 -17.64 3.94 24.81
CA THR A 164 -18.80 4.70 24.32
C THR A 164 -20.05 4.38 25.15
N ARG A 165 -20.36 3.09 25.37
CA ARG A 165 -21.48 2.67 26.22
C ARG A 165 -21.35 3.18 27.66
N LEU A 166 -20.15 3.15 28.24
CA LEU A 166 -19.89 3.69 29.57
C LEU A 166 -20.13 5.21 29.65
N ARG A 167 -19.63 5.98 28.67
CA ARG A 167 -19.86 7.44 28.60
C ARG A 167 -21.34 7.79 28.46
N LEU A 168 -22.12 6.92 27.83
CA LEU A 168 -23.58 7.05 27.73
C LEU A 168 -24.35 6.60 28.98
N GLY A 169 -23.67 6.09 30.02
CA GLY A 169 -24.29 5.57 31.24
C GLY A 169 -24.90 4.19 31.10
N GLN A 170 -24.52 3.43 30.06
CA GLN A 170 -25.09 2.14 29.67
C GLN A 170 -24.19 0.99 30.13
N PHE A 171 -23.97 0.88 31.45
CA PHE A 171 -23.01 -0.09 32.02
C PHE A 171 -23.30 -1.55 31.62
N ASP A 172 -24.56 -1.97 31.65
CA ASP A 172 -24.93 -3.36 31.32
C ASP A 172 -24.64 -3.69 29.85
N GLU A 173 -24.82 -2.73 28.93
CA GLU A 173 -24.46 -2.89 27.52
C GLU A 173 -22.94 -2.92 27.32
N ALA A 174 -22.19 -2.11 28.07
CA ALA A 174 -20.74 -2.15 28.05
C ALA A 174 -20.19 -3.50 28.54
N LEU A 175 -20.75 -4.02 29.64
CA LEU A 175 -20.39 -5.34 30.18
C LEU A 175 -20.76 -6.47 29.23
N ARG A 176 -21.93 -6.41 28.59
CA ARG A 176 -22.34 -7.37 27.55
C ARG A 176 -21.35 -7.37 26.39
N ALA A 177 -21.04 -6.20 25.83
CA ALA A 177 -20.12 -6.08 24.70
C ALA A 177 -18.72 -6.59 25.03
N ALA A 178 -18.20 -6.26 26.22
CA ALA A 178 -16.91 -6.76 26.70
C ALA A 178 -16.90 -8.30 26.86
N GLY A 179 -17.98 -8.89 27.38
CA GLY A 179 -18.14 -10.34 27.47
C GLY A 179 -18.17 -11.01 26.10
N GLU A 180 -18.93 -10.47 25.16
CA GLU A 180 -19.00 -10.99 23.78
C GLU A 180 -17.64 -10.93 23.08
N PHE A 181 -16.88 -9.85 23.25
CA PHE A 181 -15.52 -9.77 22.68
C PHE A 181 -14.55 -10.73 23.37
N GLN A 182 -14.66 -10.93 24.69
CA GLN A 182 -13.88 -11.95 25.39
C GLN A 182 -14.22 -13.36 24.90
N ASP A 183 -15.48 -13.65 24.58
CA ASP A 183 -15.89 -14.93 24.00
C ASP A 183 -15.33 -15.13 22.58
N ILE A 184 -15.26 -14.06 21.78
CA ILE A 184 -14.72 -14.10 20.41
C ILE A 184 -13.22 -14.36 20.38
N PHE A 185 -12.45 -13.60 21.16
CA PHE A 185 -10.98 -13.67 21.12
C PHE A 185 -10.43 -14.72 22.09
N GLY A 186 -11.17 -15.03 23.16
CA GLY A 186 -10.76 -15.90 24.24
C GLY A 186 -10.33 -15.12 25.48
N ARG A 187 -10.50 -15.75 26.65
CA ARG A 187 -10.26 -15.15 27.97
C ARG A 187 -8.85 -14.59 28.17
N ASP A 188 -7.84 -15.25 27.59
CA ASP A 188 -6.44 -14.87 27.69
C ASP A 188 -6.00 -13.88 26.59
N ASN A 189 -6.90 -13.55 25.65
CA ASN A 189 -6.61 -12.75 24.45
C ASN A 189 -7.40 -11.43 24.42
N PHE A 190 -8.20 -11.15 25.44
CA PHE A 190 -8.98 -9.92 25.53
C PHE A 190 -8.61 -9.13 26.80
N PHE A 191 -8.15 -7.89 26.60
CA PHE A 191 -7.65 -7.02 27.65
C PHE A 191 -8.54 -5.79 27.82
N ILE A 192 -8.68 -5.31 29.06
CA ILE A 192 -9.33 -4.02 29.33
C ILE A 192 -8.28 -2.92 29.26
N GLU A 193 -8.36 -2.11 28.22
CA GLU A 193 -7.43 -1.04 27.90
C GLU A 193 -7.69 0.22 28.71
N LEU A 194 -6.62 0.78 29.26
CA LEU A 194 -6.60 2.00 30.04
C LEU A 194 -5.67 3.01 29.37
N MET A 195 -6.17 4.22 29.16
CA MET A 195 -5.44 5.37 28.65
C MET A 195 -5.59 6.54 29.64
N ASN A 196 -4.58 7.42 29.69
CA ASN A 196 -4.63 8.59 30.55
C ASN A 196 -3.82 9.77 29.97
N HIS A 197 -4.53 10.71 29.39
CA HIS A 197 -4.06 12.01 28.92
C HIS A 197 -4.55 13.15 29.81
N GLY A 198 -5.10 12.83 30.99
CA GLY A 198 -5.70 13.80 31.91
C GLY A 198 -7.06 14.33 31.43
N LEU A 199 -7.74 13.60 30.52
CA LEU A 199 -8.98 14.05 29.92
C LEU A 199 -10.22 13.52 30.67
N SER A 200 -11.28 14.33 30.69
CA SER A 200 -12.56 13.93 31.31
C SER A 200 -13.21 12.73 30.61
N ILE A 201 -12.98 12.59 29.30
CA ILE A 201 -13.49 11.49 28.47
C ILE A 201 -12.96 10.13 28.94
N GLU A 202 -11.73 10.08 29.46
CA GLU A 202 -11.06 8.87 29.96
C GLU A 202 -11.35 8.66 31.46
N THR A 203 -11.13 9.70 32.26
CA THR A 203 -11.17 9.60 33.73
C THR A 203 -12.56 9.25 34.28
N ARG A 204 -13.64 9.64 33.60
CA ARG A 204 -15.01 9.31 34.04
C ARG A 204 -15.40 7.85 33.82
N VAL A 205 -14.73 7.13 32.91
CA VAL A 205 -15.03 5.71 32.61
C VAL A 205 -14.07 4.74 33.30
N THR A 206 -12.93 5.21 33.83
CA THR A 206 -11.90 4.36 34.45
C THR A 206 -12.46 3.42 35.53
N LYS A 207 -13.29 3.95 36.45
CA LYS A 207 -13.87 3.14 37.53
C LYS A 207 -14.73 1.98 36.99
N ASP A 208 -15.52 2.26 35.96
CA ASP A 208 -16.43 1.28 35.38
C ASP A 208 -15.67 0.25 34.52
N LEU A 209 -14.59 0.67 33.83
CA LEU A 209 -13.67 -0.25 33.16
C LEU A 209 -13.04 -1.24 34.15
N LEU A 210 -12.58 -0.77 35.32
CA LEU A 210 -12.01 -1.63 36.36
C LEU A 210 -13.06 -2.62 36.92
N GLU A 211 -14.31 -2.19 37.06
CA GLU A 211 -15.41 -3.07 37.47
C GLU A 211 -15.72 -4.13 36.40
N ILE A 212 -15.72 -3.76 35.10
CA ILE A 212 -15.85 -4.72 33.99
C ILE A 212 -14.71 -5.73 34.01
N ALA A 213 -13.46 -5.26 34.14
CA ALA A 213 -12.28 -6.12 34.20
C ALA A 213 -12.40 -7.15 35.34
N LYS A 214 -12.87 -6.72 36.51
CA LYS A 214 -13.11 -7.59 37.67
C LYS A 214 -14.22 -8.61 37.41
N ARG A 215 -15.33 -8.21 36.81
CA ARG A 215 -16.48 -9.11 36.53
C ARG A 215 -16.16 -10.18 35.51
N LEU A 216 -15.41 -9.82 34.46
CA LEU A 216 -14.98 -10.74 33.40
C LEU A 216 -13.68 -11.47 33.75
N ASN A 217 -13.01 -11.08 34.84
CA ASN A 217 -11.66 -11.50 35.17
C ASN A 217 -10.73 -11.35 33.94
N ALA A 218 -10.82 -10.19 33.30
CA ALA A 218 -10.00 -9.81 32.16
C ALA A 218 -8.78 -9.01 32.64
N PRO A 219 -7.58 -9.27 32.09
CA PRO A 219 -6.38 -8.51 32.42
C PRO A 219 -6.49 -7.05 31.99
N LEU A 220 -5.85 -6.14 32.75
CA LEU A 220 -5.73 -4.73 32.39
C LEU A 220 -4.59 -4.51 31.40
N LEU A 221 -4.67 -3.48 30.57
CA LEU A 221 -3.60 -3.11 29.65
C LEU A 221 -3.45 -1.59 29.60
N ALA A 222 -2.25 -1.08 29.85
CA ALA A 222 -1.95 0.33 29.72
C ALA A 222 -1.43 0.64 28.31
N THR A 223 -2.02 1.65 27.66
CA THR A 223 -1.59 2.14 26.34
C THR A 223 -1.63 3.68 26.30
N ASN A 224 -1.14 4.27 25.22
CA ASN A 224 -0.99 5.72 25.10
C ASN A 224 -1.46 6.31 23.77
N ASP A 225 -2.03 5.49 22.87
CA ASP A 225 -2.64 5.93 21.61
C ASP A 225 -1.80 6.96 20.83
N LEU A 226 -0.51 6.67 20.63
CA LEU A 226 0.41 7.70 20.12
C LEU A 226 0.14 7.99 18.64
N HIS A 227 0.23 9.26 18.28
CA HIS A 227 0.01 9.77 16.91
C HIS A 227 1.23 10.48 16.34
N TYR A 228 2.27 10.67 17.14
CA TYR A 228 3.53 11.29 16.74
C TYR A 228 4.69 10.76 17.58
N VAL A 229 5.95 10.93 17.16
CA VAL A 229 7.10 10.24 17.80
C VAL A 229 7.58 11.00 19.02
N HIS A 230 7.86 12.29 18.86
CA HIS A 230 8.38 13.18 19.90
C HIS A 230 7.32 14.18 20.36
N GLU A 231 7.47 14.74 21.56
CA GLU A 231 6.46 15.67 22.11
C GLU A 231 6.32 16.94 21.25
N GLU A 232 7.43 17.40 20.67
CA GLU A 232 7.52 18.52 19.73
C GLU A 232 6.79 18.29 18.40
N ASP A 233 6.54 17.04 17.99
CA ASP A 233 5.88 16.70 16.72
C ASP A 233 4.36 16.95 16.74
N ARG A 234 3.82 17.39 17.89
CA ARG A 234 2.39 17.71 18.08
C ARG A 234 1.87 18.70 17.03
N GLU A 235 2.67 19.70 16.65
CA GLU A 235 2.26 20.72 15.69
C GLU A 235 2.10 20.13 14.28
N ALA A 236 3.00 19.24 13.87
CA ALA A 236 2.90 18.52 12.60
C ALA A 236 1.63 17.65 12.55
N GLN A 237 1.28 16.99 13.66
CA GLN A 237 0.04 16.20 13.72
C GLN A 237 -1.22 17.07 13.63
N ASP A 238 -1.29 18.18 14.37
CA ASP A 238 -2.42 19.13 14.29
C ASP A 238 -2.57 19.71 12.87
N ALA A 239 -1.45 19.97 12.20
CA ALA A 239 -1.44 20.38 10.79
C ALA A 239 -1.98 19.29 9.85
N MET A 240 -1.63 18.03 10.06
CA MET A 240 -2.18 16.91 9.28
C MET A 240 -3.70 16.79 9.45
N LEU A 241 -4.22 16.98 10.66
CA LEU A 241 -5.67 17.01 10.92
C LEU A 241 -6.36 18.17 10.19
N CYS A 242 -5.75 19.35 10.14
CA CYS A 242 -6.25 20.49 9.38
C CYS A 242 -6.24 20.21 7.87
N ILE A 243 -5.18 19.57 7.35
CA ILE A 243 -5.09 19.17 5.93
C ILE A 243 -6.20 18.16 5.59
N ASN A 244 -6.47 17.20 6.48
CA ASN A 244 -7.51 16.19 6.33
C ASN A 244 -8.91 16.78 6.28
N SER A 245 -9.22 17.63 7.26
CA SER A 245 -10.56 18.22 7.43
C SER A 245 -10.79 19.43 6.51
N GLY A 246 -9.75 19.96 5.89
CA GLY A 246 -9.82 21.17 5.06
C GLY A 246 -10.02 22.45 5.89
N SER A 247 -9.72 22.42 7.18
CA SER A 247 -9.82 23.56 8.09
C SER A 247 -8.52 24.37 8.16
N ARG A 248 -8.60 25.53 8.78
CA ARG A 248 -7.45 26.35 9.19
C ARG A 248 -7.10 26.09 10.65
N LEU A 249 -5.88 26.45 11.05
CA LEU A 249 -5.40 26.30 12.42
C LEU A 249 -6.17 27.17 13.42
N ASP A 250 -6.72 28.30 12.99
CA ASP A 250 -7.49 29.24 13.80
C ASP A 250 -9.00 28.98 13.81
N ASP A 251 -9.48 27.99 13.07
CA ASP A 251 -10.89 27.58 13.09
C ASP A 251 -11.25 26.97 14.46
N PRO A 252 -12.19 27.55 15.22
CA PRO A 252 -12.46 27.13 16.61
C PRO A 252 -13.10 25.74 16.71
N ASP A 253 -13.89 25.36 15.69
CA ASP A 253 -14.66 24.11 15.65
C ASP A 253 -13.94 22.98 14.88
N ARG A 254 -12.68 23.20 14.49
CA ARG A 254 -11.89 22.18 13.76
C ARG A 254 -11.57 20.99 14.65
N PHE A 255 -11.43 19.83 14.03
CA PHE A 255 -10.98 18.63 14.74
C PHE A 255 -9.50 18.78 15.15
N LYS A 256 -9.23 18.59 16.44
CA LYS A 256 -7.88 18.49 17.03
C LYS A 256 -7.92 17.55 18.21
N PHE A 257 -6.74 17.12 18.62
CA PHE A 257 -6.60 16.40 19.86
C PHE A 257 -6.61 17.38 21.04
N ASP A 258 -7.32 17.02 22.09
CA ASP A 258 -7.29 17.74 23.36
C ASP A 258 -6.11 17.25 24.20
N GLY A 259 -5.48 18.19 24.92
CA GLY A 259 -4.34 17.90 25.79
C GLY A 259 -3.01 17.73 25.04
N SER A 260 -2.09 17.03 25.69
CA SER A 260 -0.80 16.62 25.15
C SER A 260 -0.49 15.19 25.59
N GLY A 261 0.55 14.58 25.02
CA GLY A 261 1.05 13.29 25.48
C GLY A 261 0.83 12.10 24.56
N TYR A 262 0.31 12.31 23.34
CA TYR A 262 0.17 11.27 22.31
C TYR A 262 1.49 10.97 21.56
N TYR A 263 2.61 10.98 22.30
CA TYR A 263 3.94 10.65 21.79
C TYR A 263 4.47 9.35 22.40
N LEU A 264 5.63 8.87 21.91
CA LEU A 264 6.30 7.70 22.47
C LEU A 264 6.94 8.02 23.85
N LYS A 265 6.12 8.04 24.91
CA LYS A 265 6.55 8.25 26.31
C LYS A 265 7.57 7.19 26.75
N SER A 266 8.51 7.55 27.61
CA SER A 266 9.44 6.59 28.22
C SER A 266 8.72 5.62 29.14
N ALA A 267 9.38 4.48 29.44
CA ALA A 267 8.85 3.52 30.40
C ALA A 267 8.64 4.14 31.80
N GLU A 268 9.51 5.05 32.23
CA GLU A 268 9.33 5.76 33.51
C GLU A 268 8.08 6.64 33.50
N GLN A 269 7.84 7.38 32.41
CA GLN A 269 6.65 8.23 32.27
C GLN A 269 5.36 7.40 32.32
N MET A 270 5.32 6.28 31.58
CA MET A 270 4.15 5.39 31.57
C MET A 270 3.92 4.71 32.91
N ARG A 271 4.98 4.24 33.58
CA ARG A 271 4.85 3.59 34.89
C ARG A 271 4.45 4.55 36.01
N GLU A 272 4.87 5.82 35.95
CA GLU A 272 4.37 6.83 36.88
C GLU A 272 2.88 7.13 36.64
N LEU A 273 2.47 7.22 35.37
CA LEU A 273 1.07 7.47 34.97
C LEU A 273 0.12 6.37 35.45
N PHE A 274 0.57 5.11 35.44
CA PHE A 274 -0.19 3.93 35.85
C PHE A 274 0.33 3.28 37.13
N LYS A 275 0.93 4.06 38.05
CA LYS A 275 1.53 3.53 39.30
C LYS A 275 0.55 2.79 40.21
N GLU A 276 -0.74 3.09 40.10
CA GLU A 276 -1.82 2.41 40.84
C GLU A 276 -2.18 1.05 40.24
N PHE A 277 -1.80 0.80 38.98
CA PHE A 277 -2.09 -0.41 38.20
C PHE A 277 -0.82 -0.91 37.50
N PRO A 278 0.25 -1.27 38.24
CA PRO A 278 1.51 -1.72 37.64
C PRO A 278 1.33 -2.91 36.70
N GLU A 279 0.36 -3.79 36.98
CA GLU A 279 0.03 -4.94 36.14
C GLU A 279 -0.43 -4.56 34.73
N ALA A 280 -1.04 -3.39 34.54
CA ALA A 280 -1.46 -2.91 33.24
C ALA A 280 -0.25 -2.60 32.34
N CYS A 281 0.83 -2.08 32.93
CA CYS A 281 2.11 -1.89 32.26
C CYS A 281 2.84 -3.22 32.01
N ASP A 282 2.82 -4.13 32.98
CA ASP A 282 3.49 -5.44 32.86
C ASP A 282 2.87 -6.30 31.75
N ASN A 283 1.55 -6.21 31.56
CA ASN A 283 0.85 -6.90 30.48
C ASN A 283 1.28 -6.42 29.08
N THR A 284 1.83 -5.21 28.94
CA THR A 284 2.41 -4.78 27.65
C THR A 284 3.60 -5.63 27.24
N LEU A 285 4.44 -6.02 28.21
CA LEU A 285 5.61 -6.86 28.00
C LEU A 285 5.19 -8.31 27.74
N GLU A 286 4.10 -8.77 28.38
CA GLU A 286 3.55 -10.10 28.15
C GLU A 286 2.99 -10.24 26.73
N ILE A 287 2.19 -9.28 26.26
CA ILE A 287 1.72 -9.26 24.87
C ILE A 287 2.92 -9.20 23.91
N ALA A 288 3.89 -8.32 24.17
CA ALA A 288 5.11 -8.24 23.37
C ALA A 288 5.88 -9.57 23.32
N ARG A 289 5.90 -10.36 24.40
CA ARG A 289 6.52 -11.68 24.45
C ARG A 289 5.74 -12.69 23.59
N ARG A 290 4.41 -12.64 23.62
CA ARG A 290 3.51 -13.56 22.93
C ARG A 290 3.43 -13.32 21.42
N CYS A 291 3.43 -12.07 20.97
CA CYS A 291 3.33 -11.74 19.55
C CYS A 291 4.62 -12.14 18.81
N ASN A 292 4.60 -13.21 18.02
CA ASN A 292 5.74 -13.71 17.26
C ASN A 292 5.31 -13.88 15.81
N VAL A 293 5.36 -12.78 15.06
CA VAL A 293 4.98 -12.72 13.65
C VAL A 293 6.23 -12.66 12.78
N MET A 294 6.23 -13.48 11.75
CA MET A 294 7.19 -13.47 10.67
C MET A 294 6.49 -13.13 9.37
N PHE A 295 7.10 -12.22 8.61
CA PHE A 295 6.85 -12.19 7.17
C PHE A 295 7.86 -13.15 6.56
N ASP A 296 7.37 -14.20 5.92
CA ASP A 296 8.23 -15.10 5.17
C ASP A 296 8.73 -14.35 3.94
N ASP A 297 10.05 -14.16 3.87
CA ASP A 297 10.72 -13.82 2.60
C ASP A 297 10.52 -15.05 1.71
N GLY A 298 9.51 -15.00 0.84
CA GLY A 298 9.24 -16.09 -0.10
C GLY A 298 10.42 -16.28 -1.04
N GLU A 299 10.65 -17.50 -1.52
CA GLU A 299 11.49 -17.66 -2.72
C GLU A 299 10.88 -16.82 -3.85
N ASP A 300 11.72 -16.15 -4.67
CA ASP A 300 11.25 -15.31 -5.77
C ASP A 300 10.26 -16.11 -6.64
N GLY A 301 8.99 -15.67 -6.66
CA GLY A 301 7.92 -16.36 -7.40
C GLY A 301 7.28 -17.56 -6.71
N ALA A 302 7.38 -17.67 -5.38
CA ALA A 302 6.72 -18.71 -4.59
C ALA A 302 5.22 -18.85 -4.91
N PHE A 303 4.57 -17.74 -5.27
CA PHE A 303 3.14 -17.69 -5.63
C PHE A 303 2.91 -17.53 -7.14
N MET A 304 3.76 -18.12 -7.98
CA MET A 304 3.62 -18.03 -9.44
C MET A 304 2.24 -18.52 -9.91
N PRO A 305 1.52 -17.74 -10.74
CA PRO A 305 0.22 -18.16 -11.28
C PRO A 305 0.33 -19.50 -12.01
N GLN A 306 -0.61 -20.39 -11.73
CA GLN A 306 -0.67 -21.71 -12.36
C GLN A 306 -1.53 -21.67 -13.61
N PHE A 307 -1.05 -22.28 -14.69
CA PHE A 307 -1.82 -22.42 -15.92
C PHE A 307 -2.68 -23.69 -15.89
N ASP A 308 -3.99 -23.53 -16.09
CA ASP A 308 -4.92 -24.67 -16.14
C ASP A 308 -4.70 -25.47 -17.44
N CYS A 309 -3.91 -26.54 -17.32
CA CYS A 309 -3.52 -27.39 -18.45
C CYS A 309 -4.65 -28.38 -18.81
N PRO A 310 -4.91 -28.62 -20.11
CA PRO A 310 -5.86 -29.65 -20.52
C PRO A 310 -5.48 -31.04 -19.99
N GLU A 311 -6.46 -31.93 -19.83
CA GLU A 311 -6.23 -33.30 -19.35
C GLU A 311 -5.13 -34.00 -20.14
N GLY A 312 -4.15 -34.57 -19.43
CA GLY A 312 -3.00 -35.26 -20.00
C GLY A 312 -1.80 -34.36 -20.32
N TRP A 313 -1.89 -33.06 -20.06
CA TRP A 313 -0.78 -32.11 -20.20
C TRP A 313 -0.32 -31.58 -18.84
N ASP A 314 0.98 -31.31 -18.73
CA ASP A 314 1.56 -30.45 -17.70
C ASP A 314 2.07 -29.15 -18.34
N GLU A 315 2.43 -28.16 -17.52
CA GLU A 315 2.89 -26.86 -18.01
C GLU A 315 4.12 -26.97 -18.91
N THR A 316 5.04 -27.89 -18.61
CA THR A 316 6.27 -28.07 -19.41
C THR A 316 5.97 -28.65 -20.78
N SER A 317 5.23 -29.74 -20.86
CA SER A 317 4.85 -30.38 -22.12
C SER A 317 3.98 -29.48 -22.99
N LEU A 318 3.03 -28.75 -22.37
CA LEU A 318 2.19 -27.80 -23.09
C LEU A 318 3.01 -26.61 -23.61
N PHE A 319 3.91 -26.06 -22.78
CA PHE A 319 4.83 -25.00 -23.18
C PHE A 319 5.67 -25.40 -24.40
N LEU A 320 6.35 -26.55 -24.34
CA LEU A 320 7.18 -27.05 -25.45
C LEU A 320 6.34 -27.22 -26.73
N LYS A 321 5.12 -27.74 -26.60
CA LYS A 321 4.22 -27.89 -27.74
C LYS A 321 3.81 -26.54 -28.34
N LYS A 322 3.53 -25.54 -27.51
CA LYS A 322 3.16 -24.19 -27.97
C LYS A 322 4.31 -23.45 -28.64
N VAL A 323 5.55 -23.68 -28.22
CA VAL A 323 6.73 -23.15 -28.90
C VAL A 323 6.86 -23.76 -30.29
N GLU A 324 6.74 -25.09 -30.41
CA GLU A 324 6.80 -25.80 -31.70
C GLU A 324 5.74 -25.26 -32.68
N GLU A 325 4.46 -25.23 -32.26
CA GLU A 325 3.35 -24.69 -33.06
C GLU A 325 3.59 -23.21 -33.45
N GLY A 326 4.17 -22.44 -32.54
CA GLY A 326 4.52 -21.04 -32.74
C GLY A 326 5.57 -20.85 -33.83
N LEU A 327 6.65 -21.63 -33.81
CA LEU A 327 7.72 -21.60 -34.81
C LEU A 327 7.21 -22.02 -36.18
N GLU A 328 6.44 -23.10 -36.27
CA GLU A 328 5.82 -23.56 -37.50
C GLU A 328 4.97 -22.45 -38.15
N ARG A 329 4.17 -21.75 -37.34
CA ARG A 329 3.37 -20.60 -37.77
C ARG A 329 4.22 -19.42 -38.23
N ARG A 330 5.23 -19.01 -37.44
CA ARG A 330 6.07 -17.84 -37.74
C ARG A 330 6.90 -18.02 -39.01
N TYR A 331 7.33 -19.25 -39.32
CA TYR A 331 8.17 -19.58 -40.47
C TYR A 331 7.46 -20.37 -41.58
N ASN A 332 6.11 -20.41 -41.59
CA ASN A 332 5.30 -21.10 -42.60
C ASN A 332 5.76 -22.56 -42.85
N ASN A 333 5.96 -23.34 -41.77
CA ASN A 333 6.47 -24.71 -41.76
C ASN A 333 7.90 -24.89 -42.32
N ASN A 334 8.65 -23.81 -42.52
CA ASN A 334 10.03 -23.84 -43.00
C ASN A 334 10.99 -23.19 -41.98
N VAL A 335 11.04 -23.77 -40.78
CA VAL A 335 11.87 -23.25 -39.68
C VAL A 335 13.35 -23.53 -39.95
N PRO A 336 14.23 -22.52 -40.03
CA PRO A 336 15.66 -22.72 -40.22
C PRO A 336 16.30 -23.52 -39.06
N MET A 337 17.31 -24.32 -39.37
CA MET A 337 18.01 -25.15 -38.36
C MET A 337 18.63 -24.32 -37.22
N GLU A 338 19.12 -23.12 -37.51
CA GLU A 338 19.66 -22.20 -36.51
C GLU A 338 18.59 -21.67 -35.55
N VAL A 339 17.37 -21.41 -36.04
CA VAL A 339 16.23 -21.02 -35.23
C VAL A 339 15.79 -22.17 -34.32
N LEU A 340 15.73 -23.40 -34.85
CA LEU A 340 15.40 -24.58 -34.06
C LEU A 340 16.40 -24.80 -32.92
N LYS A 341 17.70 -24.67 -33.19
CA LYS A 341 18.76 -24.78 -32.16
C LYS A 341 18.64 -23.70 -31.09
N GLN A 342 18.36 -22.46 -31.50
CA GLN A 342 18.17 -21.36 -30.56
C GLN A 342 16.94 -21.61 -29.67
N ALA A 343 15.80 -21.96 -30.26
CA ALA A 343 14.58 -22.24 -29.51
C ALA A 343 14.73 -23.44 -28.56
N ASP A 344 15.42 -24.50 -28.98
CA ASP A 344 15.70 -25.68 -28.14
C ASP A 344 16.56 -25.32 -26.92
N TYR A 345 17.62 -24.52 -27.12
CA TYR A 345 18.43 -23.99 -26.02
C TYR A 345 17.60 -23.14 -25.04
N GLU A 346 16.83 -22.19 -25.55
CA GLU A 346 15.97 -21.33 -24.73
C GLU A 346 14.92 -22.14 -23.95
N CYS A 347 14.27 -23.10 -24.60
CA CYS A 347 13.33 -24.03 -23.95
C CYS A 347 14.02 -24.81 -22.83
N GLY A 348 15.23 -25.30 -23.06
CA GLY A 348 16.02 -26.00 -22.05
C GLY A 348 16.28 -25.15 -20.82
N VAL A 349 16.67 -23.88 -21.00
CA VAL A 349 16.89 -22.94 -19.88
C VAL A 349 15.59 -22.65 -19.13
N ILE A 350 14.50 -22.37 -19.84
CA ILE A 350 13.19 -22.06 -19.23
C ILE A 350 12.63 -23.27 -18.45
N CYS A 351 12.80 -24.48 -18.97
CA CYS A 351 12.41 -25.71 -18.28
C CYS A 351 13.26 -25.93 -17.03
N GLN A 352 14.57 -25.72 -17.12
CA GLN A 352 15.49 -25.86 -15.98
C GLN A 352 15.16 -24.86 -14.86
N MET A 353 14.74 -23.65 -15.20
CA MET A 353 14.31 -22.62 -14.24
C MET A 353 12.84 -22.75 -13.79
N GLN A 354 12.10 -23.73 -14.31
CA GLN A 354 10.69 -23.97 -13.98
C GLN A 354 9.74 -22.81 -14.31
N PHE A 355 10.04 -22.02 -15.35
CA PHE A 355 9.21 -20.88 -15.78
C PHE A 355 8.21 -21.22 -16.89
N CYS A 356 7.94 -22.49 -17.17
CA CYS A 356 7.01 -22.90 -18.23
C CYS A 356 5.59 -22.32 -18.03
N GLY A 357 5.04 -22.43 -16.82
CA GLY A 357 3.74 -21.87 -16.46
C GLY A 357 3.67 -20.35 -16.65
N TYR A 358 4.71 -19.62 -16.24
CA TYR A 358 4.80 -18.17 -16.44
C TYR A 358 4.66 -17.78 -17.92
N PHE A 359 5.38 -18.45 -18.82
CA PHE A 359 5.27 -18.17 -20.26
C PHE A 359 3.90 -18.53 -20.83
N LEU A 360 3.27 -19.60 -20.34
CA LEU A 360 1.91 -19.98 -20.74
C LEU A 360 0.90 -18.90 -20.33
N VAL A 361 0.96 -18.42 -19.09
CA VAL A 361 0.09 -17.35 -18.57
C VAL A 361 0.28 -16.07 -19.38
N VAL A 362 1.53 -15.66 -19.61
CA VAL A 362 1.85 -14.45 -20.38
C VAL A 362 1.39 -14.55 -21.83
N ALA A 363 1.68 -15.66 -22.51
CA ALA A 363 1.23 -15.86 -23.87
C ALA A 363 -0.30 -15.90 -23.97
N ASP A 364 -0.99 -16.43 -22.97
CA ASP A 364 -2.43 -16.57 -22.98
C ASP A 364 -3.16 -15.22 -22.99
N TYR A 365 -2.89 -14.33 -22.03
CA TYR A 365 -3.59 -13.04 -22.01
C TYR A 365 -3.18 -12.14 -23.18
N ILE A 366 -1.94 -12.24 -23.68
CA ILE A 366 -1.49 -11.50 -24.88
C ILE A 366 -2.25 -11.98 -26.12
N ASN A 367 -2.31 -13.29 -26.33
CA ASN A 367 -2.96 -13.86 -27.51
C ASN A 367 -4.49 -13.68 -27.42
N TRP A 368 -5.07 -13.74 -26.23
CA TRP A 368 -6.46 -13.35 -26.00
C TRP A 368 -6.70 -11.90 -26.40
N ALA A 369 -5.84 -10.97 -25.96
CA ALA A 369 -5.97 -9.54 -26.29
C ALA A 369 -5.96 -9.32 -27.81
N LYS A 370 -4.99 -9.92 -28.51
CA LYS A 370 -4.88 -9.86 -29.99
C LYS A 370 -6.13 -10.41 -30.67
N ALA A 371 -6.65 -11.55 -30.20
CA ALA A 371 -7.86 -12.17 -30.75
C ALA A 371 -9.15 -11.35 -30.50
N HIS A 372 -9.15 -10.46 -29.50
CA HIS A 372 -10.30 -9.61 -29.15
C HIS A 372 -10.12 -8.15 -29.59
N GLY A 373 -9.22 -7.91 -30.55
CA GLY A 373 -9.02 -6.60 -31.18
C GLY A 373 -8.40 -5.54 -30.27
N VAL A 374 -7.70 -5.95 -29.22
CA VAL A 374 -6.86 -5.08 -28.40
C VAL A 374 -5.52 -4.90 -29.09
N MET A 375 -5.03 -3.65 -29.18
CA MET A 375 -3.69 -3.41 -29.69
C MET A 375 -2.68 -3.81 -28.62
N VAL A 376 -1.75 -4.67 -29.01
CA VAL A 376 -0.62 -5.08 -28.18
C VAL A 376 0.66 -4.56 -28.84
N GLY A 377 1.55 -3.98 -28.04
CA GLY A 377 2.86 -3.55 -28.51
C GLY A 377 3.70 -4.73 -29.02
N PRO A 378 4.76 -4.46 -29.81
CA PRO A 378 5.60 -5.51 -30.39
C PRO A 378 6.49 -6.24 -29.36
N GLY A 379 6.45 -5.83 -28.10
CA GLY A 379 7.34 -6.26 -27.02
C GLY A 379 8.30 -5.15 -26.61
N ARG A 380 8.67 -5.12 -25.33
CA ARG A 380 9.61 -4.16 -24.76
C ARG A 380 10.58 -4.86 -23.81
N GLY A 381 11.58 -4.10 -23.36
CA GLY A 381 12.58 -4.63 -22.44
C GLY A 381 13.37 -5.79 -23.04
N SER A 382 13.85 -6.68 -22.19
CA SER A 382 14.70 -7.81 -22.60
C SER A 382 13.91 -8.97 -23.22
N ALA A 383 12.61 -9.10 -22.95
CA ALA A 383 11.76 -10.19 -23.46
C ALA A 383 11.78 -10.31 -25.00
N ALA A 384 11.99 -9.20 -25.72
CA ALA A 384 12.15 -9.19 -27.17
C ALA A 384 13.37 -9.98 -27.69
N GLY A 385 14.33 -10.32 -26.82
CA GLY A 385 15.50 -11.12 -27.16
C GLY A 385 15.28 -12.63 -27.18
N ALA A 386 14.10 -13.12 -26.81
CA ALA A 386 13.81 -14.55 -26.73
C ALA A 386 13.06 -15.06 -27.98
N MET A 387 13.62 -16.06 -28.65
CA MET A 387 12.96 -16.78 -29.75
C MET A 387 11.69 -17.49 -29.26
N VAL A 388 11.69 -18.02 -28.04
CA VAL A 388 10.50 -18.61 -27.40
C VAL A 388 9.37 -17.60 -27.26
N ALA A 389 9.67 -16.37 -26.81
CA ALA A 389 8.66 -15.32 -26.67
C ALA A 389 8.08 -14.93 -28.04
N TYR A 390 8.93 -14.83 -29.08
CA TYR A 390 8.48 -14.56 -30.44
C TYR A 390 7.59 -15.69 -31.00
N ALA A 391 8.00 -16.96 -30.80
CA ALA A 391 7.25 -18.13 -31.25
C ALA A 391 5.85 -18.19 -30.61
N MET A 392 5.77 -18.00 -29.29
CA MET A 392 4.52 -18.04 -28.53
C MET A 392 3.60 -16.82 -28.78
N GLY A 393 4.08 -15.82 -29.53
CA GLY A 393 3.31 -14.61 -29.80
C GLY A 393 3.30 -13.61 -28.64
N ILE A 394 4.24 -13.73 -27.70
CA ILE A 394 4.45 -12.74 -26.64
C ILE A 394 5.04 -11.46 -27.26
N THR A 395 6.03 -11.61 -28.13
CA THR A 395 6.67 -10.51 -28.88
C THR A 395 6.42 -10.66 -30.39
N GLU A 396 6.56 -9.56 -31.13
CA GLU A 396 6.36 -9.51 -32.59
C GLU A 396 7.65 -9.30 -33.38
N LEU A 397 8.80 -9.25 -32.69
CA LEU A 397 10.10 -9.01 -33.30
C LEU A 397 10.95 -10.28 -33.31
N ASP A 398 11.48 -10.66 -34.48
CA ASP A 398 12.34 -11.84 -34.66
C ASP A 398 13.74 -11.57 -34.10
N PRO A 399 14.13 -12.14 -32.94
CA PRO A 399 15.36 -11.74 -32.27
C PRO A 399 16.62 -12.07 -33.09
N MET A 400 16.59 -13.14 -33.89
CA MET A 400 17.72 -13.57 -34.71
C MET A 400 18.00 -12.58 -35.85
N LYS A 401 16.95 -12.03 -36.47
CA LYS A 401 17.09 -11.02 -37.53
C LYS A 401 17.67 -9.71 -37.02
N HIS A 402 17.39 -9.38 -35.77
CA HIS A 402 17.79 -8.10 -35.15
C HIS A 402 19.03 -8.23 -34.25
N GLY A 403 19.63 -9.42 -34.15
CA GLY A 403 20.81 -9.66 -33.31
C GLY A 403 20.56 -9.46 -31.82
N LEU A 404 19.34 -9.75 -31.37
CA LEU A 404 18.97 -9.69 -29.95
C LEU A 404 19.41 -10.96 -29.23
N ILE A 405 19.67 -10.83 -27.93
CA ILE A 405 20.38 -11.85 -27.12
C ILE A 405 19.45 -12.35 -26.01
N PHE A 406 19.24 -13.67 -25.96
CA PHE A 406 18.40 -14.32 -24.95
C PHE A 406 18.95 -14.17 -23.53
N GLU A 407 20.26 -14.26 -23.33
CA GLU A 407 20.91 -14.19 -22.02
C GLU A 407 20.75 -12.82 -21.33
N ARG A 408 20.40 -11.78 -22.10
CA ARG A 408 20.02 -10.48 -21.53
C ARG A 408 18.65 -10.52 -20.87
N PHE A 409 17.79 -11.45 -21.29
CA PHE A 409 16.48 -11.69 -20.70
C PHE A 409 16.54 -12.70 -19.57
N LEU A 410 17.04 -13.90 -19.84
CA LEU A 410 17.20 -14.96 -18.85
C LEU A 410 18.64 -15.44 -18.84
N ASN A 411 19.34 -15.12 -17.75
CA ASN A 411 20.72 -15.55 -17.58
C ASN A 411 20.76 -16.94 -16.94
N PRO A 412 21.27 -17.98 -17.63
CA PRO A 412 21.29 -19.36 -17.10
C PRO A 412 22.10 -19.51 -15.80
N GLU A 413 23.03 -18.59 -15.52
CA GLU A 413 23.86 -18.60 -14.30
C GLU A 413 23.18 -17.92 -13.09
N ARG A 414 22.05 -17.23 -13.30
CA ARG A 414 21.31 -16.54 -12.25
C ARG A 414 19.82 -16.80 -12.39
N VAL A 415 19.27 -17.62 -11.50
CA VAL A 415 17.82 -17.79 -11.38
C VAL A 415 17.24 -16.51 -10.78
N SER A 416 16.47 -15.79 -11.59
CA SER A 416 15.65 -14.65 -11.18
C SER A 416 14.39 -14.66 -12.02
N LEU A 417 13.28 -14.19 -11.44
CA LEU A 417 12.00 -14.17 -12.13
C LEU A 417 12.08 -13.32 -13.41
N PRO A 418 11.59 -13.81 -14.57
CA PRO A 418 11.55 -13.02 -15.78
C PRO A 418 10.59 -11.84 -15.65
N ASP A 419 10.98 -10.67 -16.14
CA ASP A 419 10.13 -9.48 -16.20
C ASP A 419 9.65 -9.27 -17.64
N ILE A 420 8.46 -9.77 -17.96
CA ILE A 420 7.82 -9.54 -19.27
C ILE A 420 6.78 -8.40 -19.13
N ASP A 421 7.22 -7.20 -19.47
CA ASP A 421 6.32 -6.06 -19.60
C ASP A 421 5.50 -6.16 -20.89
N VAL A 422 4.20 -5.83 -20.80
CA VAL A 422 3.31 -5.85 -21.95
C VAL A 422 2.60 -4.51 -22.12
N ASP A 423 2.68 -3.97 -23.33
CA ASP A 423 2.03 -2.73 -23.71
C ASP A 423 0.68 -3.01 -24.38
N PHE A 424 -0.37 -2.37 -23.89
CA PHE A 424 -1.72 -2.38 -24.46
C PHE A 424 -2.18 -0.96 -24.78
N ASP A 425 -3.14 -0.80 -25.71
CA ASP A 425 -3.89 0.45 -25.72
C ASP A 425 -4.70 0.60 -24.40
N PRO A 426 -4.91 1.82 -23.86
CA PRO A 426 -5.48 2.01 -22.53
C PRO A 426 -6.87 1.38 -22.36
N ASP A 427 -7.72 1.39 -23.39
CA ASP A 427 -9.04 0.73 -23.35
C ASP A 427 -8.89 -0.79 -23.31
N GLY A 428 -7.95 -1.31 -24.10
CA GLY A 428 -7.63 -2.74 -24.15
C GLY A 428 -7.04 -3.28 -22.86
N ARG A 429 -6.20 -2.49 -22.18
CA ARG A 429 -5.63 -2.83 -20.86
C ARG A 429 -6.72 -3.22 -19.85
N ALA A 430 -7.80 -2.45 -19.77
CA ALA A 430 -8.90 -2.72 -18.84
C ALA A 430 -9.59 -4.06 -19.16
N LYS A 431 -9.76 -4.39 -20.45
CA LYS A 431 -10.34 -5.67 -20.88
C LYS A 431 -9.45 -6.86 -20.54
N VAL A 432 -8.13 -6.68 -20.68
CA VAL A 432 -7.15 -7.72 -20.32
C VAL A 432 -7.16 -7.96 -18.82
N LEU A 433 -7.22 -6.89 -18.00
CA LEU A 433 -7.36 -7.01 -16.55
C LEU A 433 -8.62 -7.78 -16.14
N GLU A 434 -9.75 -7.50 -16.77
CA GLU A 434 -10.99 -8.24 -16.53
C GLU A 434 -10.86 -9.72 -16.92
N TYR A 435 -10.28 -10.00 -18.10
CA TYR A 435 -10.04 -11.37 -18.55
C TYR A 435 -9.16 -12.16 -17.58
N VAL A 436 -8.04 -11.59 -17.12
CA VAL A 436 -7.16 -12.30 -16.18
C VAL A 436 -7.83 -12.49 -14.82
N GLY A 437 -8.64 -11.53 -14.37
CA GLY A 437 -9.43 -11.66 -13.14
C GLY A 437 -10.49 -12.76 -13.24
N GLU A 438 -11.16 -12.90 -14.38
CA GLU A 438 -12.14 -13.98 -14.62
C GLU A 438 -11.48 -15.36 -14.75
N LYS A 439 -10.34 -15.43 -15.46
CA LYS A 439 -9.67 -16.71 -15.75
C LYS A 439 -8.84 -17.24 -14.59
N TYR A 440 -8.06 -16.38 -13.94
CA TYR A 440 -7.11 -16.78 -12.89
C TYR A 440 -7.66 -16.55 -11.47
N GLY A 441 -8.78 -15.85 -11.32
CA GLY A 441 -9.46 -15.60 -10.05
C GLY A 441 -9.33 -14.14 -9.60
N ARG A 442 -10.47 -13.50 -9.29
CA ARG A 442 -10.52 -12.08 -8.87
C ARG A 442 -9.86 -11.82 -7.51
N ASP A 443 -9.75 -12.85 -6.69
CA ASP A 443 -9.05 -12.84 -5.40
C ASP A 443 -7.53 -13.03 -5.55
N LYS A 444 -7.07 -13.45 -6.74
CA LYS A 444 -5.67 -13.73 -7.07
C LYS A 444 -5.04 -12.69 -8.00
N VAL A 445 -5.80 -11.67 -8.40
CA VAL A 445 -5.35 -10.59 -9.28
C VAL A 445 -5.70 -9.25 -8.66
N ALA A 446 -4.72 -8.36 -8.49
CA ALA A 446 -4.94 -7.00 -8.01
C ALA A 446 -3.91 -6.04 -8.61
N GLN A 447 -4.28 -4.77 -8.81
CA GLN A 447 -3.30 -3.76 -9.18
C GLN A 447 -2.44 -3.36 -7.97
N CYS A 448 -1.28 -2.76 -8.19
CA CYS A 448 -0.43 -2.33 -7.07
C CYS A 448 -0.81 -0.93 -6.57
N VAL A 449 -0.77 -0.71 -5.26
CA VAL A 449 -0.84 0.65 -4.69
C VAL A 449 0.44 1.44 -4.94
N ILE A 450 0.32 2.76 -4.95
CA ILE A 450 1.43 3.70 -4.70
C ILE A 450 1.04 4.65 -3.57
N TYR A 451 2.00 5.05 -2.75
CA TYR A 451 1.76 6.03 -1.69
C TYR A 451 2.24 7.43 -2.09
N GLY A 452 1.30 8.37 -2.18
CA GLY A 452 1.58 9.77 -2.45
C GLY A 452 2.08 10.48 -1.21
N THR A 453 3.39 10.67 -1.08
CA THR A 453 3.98 11.46 0.02
C THR A 453 3.90 12.96 -0.24
N ILE A 454 3.76 13.78 0.80
CA ILE A 454 3.82 15.25 0.72
C ILE A 454 5.25 15.67 0.34
N LYS A 455 5.42 16.22 -0.88
CA LYS A 455 6.69 16.78 -1.35
C LYS A 455 6.83 18.25 -0.95
N THR A 456 8.05 18.77 -0.93
CA THR A 456 8.43 20.12 -0.48
C THR A 456 7.51 21.23 -0.99
N LYS A 457 7.25 21.27 -2.30
CA LYS A 457 6.37 22.26 -2.92
C LYS A 457 4.94 22.17 -2.39
N GLN A 458 4.44 20.96 -2.20
CA GLN A 458 3.10 20.70 -1.69
C GLN A 458 3.02 21.03 -0.19
N ALA A 459 4.03 20.67 0.59
CA ALA A 459 4.14 20.99 2.01
C ALA A 459 4.01 22.51 2.24
N LEU A 460 4.79 23.33 1.52
CA LEU A 460 4.72 24.80 1.63
C LEU A 460 3.32 25.34 1.32
N LYS A 461 2.65 24.81 0.30
CA LYS A 461 1.31 25.24 -0.08
C LYS A 461 0.26 24.86 0.94
N ASP A 462 0.33 23.63 1.46
CA ASP A 462 -0.61 23.16 2.47
C ASP A 462 -0.40 23.91 3.79
N SER A 463 0.84 24.11 4.24
CA SER A 463 1.17 24.90 5.43
C SER A 463 0.70 26.34 5.30
N ALA A 464 0.96 27.01 4.17
CA ALA A 464 0.44 28.35 3.93
C ALA A 464 -1.10 28.41 4.00
N ARG A 465 -1.78 27.41 3.42
CA ARG A 465 -3.25 27.32 3.42
C ARG A 465 -3.82 27.13 4.82
N ILE A 466 -3.30 26.18 5.62
CA ILE A 466 -3.83 25.90 6.97
C ILE A 466 -3.52 27.05 7.94
N MET A 467 -2.44 27.79 7.73
CA MET A 467 -2.11 28.98 8.51
C MET A 467 -2.92 30.22 8.11
N GLY A 468 -3.82 30.10 7.12
CA GLY A 468 -4.73 31.17 6.71
C GLY A 468 -4.16 32.19 5.72
N TYR A 469 -2.96 31.95 5.17
CA TYR A 469 -2.38 32.83 4.14
C TYR A 469 -3.14 32.73 2.82
N GLU A 470 -3.06 33.79 2.02
CA GLU A 470 -3.57 33.77 0.65
C GLU A 470 -2.79 32.77 -0.22
N PHE A 471 -3.48 32.15 -1.19
CA PHE A 471 -2.87 31.22 -2.15
C PHE A 471 -1.64 31.82 -2.89
N SER A 472 -1.65 33.13 -3.11
CA SER A 472 -0.57 33.90 -3.72
C SER A 472 0.76 33.80 -2.97
N VAL A 473 0.71 33.68 -1.63
CA VAL A 473 1.90 33.55 -0.77
C VAL A 473 2.59 32.20 -0.99
N GLY A 474 1.83 31.10 -0.96
CA GLY A 474 2.37 29.77 -1.24
C GLY A 474 2.94 29.63 -2.66
N GLU A 475 2.28 30.23 -3.65
CA GLU A 475 2.81 30.29 -5.03
C GLU A 475 4.10 31.10 -5.14
N LYS A 476 4.19 32.25 -4.46
CA LYS A 476 5.41 33.07 -4.45
C LYS A 476 6.59 32.30 -3.88
N ILE A 477 6.41 31.63 -2.72
CA ILE A 477 7.47 30.87 -2.07
C ILE A 477 7.91 29.70 -2.94
N THR A 478 6.95 28.94 -3.50
CA THR A 478 7.26 27.74 -4.28
C THR A 478 7.89 28.00 -5.65
N LYS A 479 7.78 29.21 -6.21
CA LYS A 479 8.45 29.60 -7.46
C LYS A 479 9.95 29.83 -7.31
N ILE A 480 10.42 30.04 -6.08
CA ILE A 480 11.85 30.30 -5.78
C ILE A 480 12.59 28.98 -5.55
N LEU A 481 11.85 27.88 -5.32
CA LEU A 481 12.45 26.57 -5.25
C LEU A 481 13.19 26.23 -6.55
N PRO A 482 14.37 25.59 -6.47
CA PRO A 482 15.08 25.13 -7.64
C PRO A 482 14.21 24.17 -8.48
N PRO A 483 14.37 24.16 -9.81
CA PRO A 483 13.61 23.26 -10.66
C PRO A 483 13.88 21.79 -10.29
N PRO A 484 12.89 20.91 -10.48
CA PRO A 484 13.09 19.49 -10.25
C PRO A 484 14.16 18.92 -11.18
N LYS A 485 14.98 18.00 -10.68
CA LYS A 485 15.94 17.23 -11.48
C LYS A 485 15.45 15.79 -11.56
N ASN A 486 15.39 15.24 -12.78
CA ASN A 486 14.87 13.89 -13.03
C ASN A 486 13.48 13.66 -12.41
N GLY A 487 12.60 14.67 -12.49
CA GLY A 487 11.25 14.63 -11.92
C GLY A 487 11.17 14.69 -10.40
N LYS A 488 12.28 14.96 -9.69
CA LYS A 488 12.31 15.08 -8.22
C LYS A 488 12.55 16.51 -7.77
N ASP A 489 11.62 17.04 -6.99
CA ASP A 489 11.78 18.28 -6.23
C ASP A 489 12.93 18.14 -5.22
N MET A 490 13.53 19.28 -4.84
CA MET A 490 14.55 19.32 -3.78
C MET A 490 13.88 19.27 -2.41
N SER A 491 14.32 18.35 -1.54
CA SER A 491 13.80 18.20 -0.17
C SER A 491 14.22 19.36 0.75
N PHE A 492 13.52 19.57 1.86
CA PHE A 492 13.98 20.55 2.86
C PHE A 492 15.35 20.17 3.44
N HIS A 493 15.62 18.88 3.63
CA HIS A 493 16.94 18.41 4.05
C HIS A 493 18.03 18.90 3.09
N ASP A 494 17.84 18.74 1.77
CA ASP A 494 18.80 19.21 0.74
C ASP A 494 18.93 20.73 0.67
N ILE A 495 17.84 21.46 0.95
CA ILE A 495 17.84 22.93 0.95
C ILE A 495 18.73 23.47 2.07
N PHE A 496 18.71 22.84 3.25
CA PHE A 496 19.38 23.35 4.45
C PHE A 496 20.69 22.61 4.80
N ASP A 497 20.98 21.44 4.23
CA ASP A 497 22.26 20.73 4.42
C ASP A 497 23.36 21.27 3.49
N GLU A 498 24.37 21.92 4.07
CA GLU A 498 25.56 22.42 3.36
C GLU A 498 26.32 21.35 2.58
N LYS A 499 26.17 20.07 2.96
CA LYS A 499 26.81 18.93 2.28
C LYS A 499 26.02 18.42 1.08
N SER A 500 24.77 18.88 0.89
CA SER A 500 23.96 18.44 -0.24
C SER A 500 24.56 18.90 -1.57
N LYS A 501 24.58 18.01 -2.57
CA LYS A 501 25.11 18.29 -3.92
C LYS A 501 24.40 19.45 -4.58
N ARG A 502 23.14 19.71 -4.20
CA ARG A 502 22.30 20.78 -4.78
C ARG A 502 22.18 21.99 -3.85
N TYR A 503 22.90 22.04 -2.73
CA TYR A 503 22.82 23.12 -1.75
C TYR A 503 22.98 24.51 -2.38
N ALA A 504 23.90 24.67 -3.33
CA ALA A 504 24.14 25.94 -4.01
C ALA A 504 22.94 26.44 -4.84
N GLU A 505 22.10 25.53 -5.35
CA GLU A 505 20.94 25.88 -6.18
C GLU A 505 19.85 26.58 -5.35
N ALA A 506 19.74 26.27 -4.05
CA ALA A 506 18.68 26.79 -3.17
C ALA A 506 19.05 28.08 -2.40
N ARG A 507 20.09 28.82 -2.86
CA ARG A 507 20.54 30.05 -2.18
C ARG A 507 19.42 31.09 -2.04
N GLU A 508 18.70 31.35 -3.12
CA GLU A 508 17.62 32.36 -3.14
C GLU A 508 16.48 31.98 -2.18
N PHE A 509 16.15 30.69 -2.08
CA PHE A 509 15.15 30.22 -1.12
C PHE A 509 15.60 30.44 0.32
N ARG A 510 16.88 30.12 0.64
CA ARG A 510 17.43 30.37 1.99
C ARG A 510 17.49 31.85 2.34
N GLU A 511 17.87 32.71 1.39
CA GLU A 511 17.84 34.17 1.60
C GLU A 511 16.42 34.67 1.90
N MET A 512 15.40 34.16 1.22
CA MET A 512 14.01 34.49 1.54
C MET A 512 13.57 33.94 2.90
N TYR A 513 13.95 32.70 3.23
CA TYR A 513 13.69 32.08 4.52
C TYR A 513 14.30 32.89 5.69
N ASP A 514 15.48 33.49 5.50
CA ASP A 514 16.14 34.29 6.54
C ASP A 514 15.57 35.73 6.66
N THR A 515 14.99 36.27 5.58
CA THR A 515 14.58 37.69 5.50
C THR A 515 13.08 37.91 5.63
N ASP A 516 12.25 36.95 5.23
CA ASP A 516 10.79 37.04 5.26
C ASP A 516 10.18 36.20 6.40
N PRO A 517 9.62 36.83 7.45
CA PRO A 517 9.05 36.11 8.59
C PRO A 517 7.94 35.12 8.23
N ASP A 518 7.13 35.44 7.21
CA ASP A 518 6.04 34.56 6.78
C ASP A 518 6.58 33.32 6.08
N THR A 519 7.55 33.49 5.16
CA THR A 519 8.26 32.36 4.53
C THR A 519 8.91 31.46 5.57
N LYS A 520 9.55 32.04 6.60
CA LYS A 520 10.15 31.27 7.68
C LYS A 520 9.12 30.41 8.42
N ARG A 521 8.01 31.02 8.87
CA ARG A 521 6.96 30.30 9.61
C ARG A 521 6.32 29.19 8.78
N ILE A 522 5.99 29.48 7.51
CA ILE A 522 5.43 28.50 6.58
C ILE A 522 6.42 27.34 6.34
N THR A 523 7.71 27.63 6.24
CA THR A 523 8.74 26.62 6.02
C THR A 523 8.95 25.72 7.23
N GLU A 524 8.94 26.27 8.45
CA GLU A 524 9.05 25.45 9.67
C GLU A 524 7.86 24.49 9.82
N GLU A 525 6.64 24.98 9.58
CA GLU A 525 5.44 24.13 9.54
C GLU A 525 5.55 23.05 8.45
N ALA A 526 5.99 23.44 7.25
CA ALA A 526 6.11 22.53 6.11
C ALA A 526 7.14 21.41 6.32
N LYS A 527 8.21 21.67 7.09
CA LYS A 527 9.21 20.65 7.44
C LYS A 527 8.60 19.50 8.25
N GLY A 528 7.65 19.80 9.14
CA GLY A 528 6.99 18.79 9.97
C GLY A 528 6.15 17.79 9.17
N ILE A 529 5.53 18.25 8.08
CA ILE A 529 4.64 17.42 7.25
C ILE A 529 5.31 16.81 6.01
N GLU A 530 6.52 17.25 5.64
CA GLU A 530 7.24 16.72 4.48
C GLU A 530 7.52 15.21 4.65
N GLY A 531 7.20 14.44 3.61
CA GLY A 531 7.40 12.99 3.59
C GLY A 531 6.33 12.17 4.31
N LEU A 532 5.34 12.80 4.94
CA LEU A 532 4.14 12.09 5.42
C LEU A 532 3.28 11.63 4.23
N ILE A 533 2.52 10.56 4.42
CA ILE A 533 1.65 10.01 3.38
C ILE A 533 0.36 10.81 3.32
N ARG A 534 -0.01 11.26 2.12
CA ARG A 534 -1.23 12.03 1.88
C ARG A 534 -2.39 11.15 1.43
N GLN A 535 -2.12 10.27 0.47
CA GLN A 535 -3.16 9.52 -0.24
C GLN A 535 -2.58 8.28 -0.89
N THR A 536 -3.46 7.32 -1.17
CA THR A 536 -3.14 6.16 -2.01
C THR A 536 -3.44 6.47 -3.48
N GLY A 537 -2.65 5.88 -4.38
CA GLY A 537 -2.88 5.85 -5.82
C GLY A 537 -2.79 4.42 -6.36
N VAL A 538 -2.95 4.27 -7.67
CA VAL A 538 -2.71 3.01 -8.37
C VAL A 538 -1.41 3.13 -9.15
N HIS A 539 -0.57 2.10 -9.09
CA HIS A 539 0.61 2.01 -9.93
C HIS A 539 0.20 1.96 -11.42
N ALA A 540 0.98 2.63 -12.28
CA ALA A 540 0.59 2.83 -13.68
C ALA A 540 0.52 1.52 -14.49
N CYS A 541 1.34 0.52 -14.14
CA CYS A 541 1.44 -0.76 -14.87
C CYS A 541 1.36 -2.00 -13.97
N ALA A 542 2.15 -2.03 -12.89
CA ALA A 542 2.23 -3.17 -11.97
C ALA A 542 0.88 -3.72 -11.52
N THR A 543 0.69 -4.99 -11.82
CA THR A 543 -0.43 -5.83 -11.45
C THR A 543 0.14 -7.10 -10.82
N ILE A 544 -0.35 -7.47 -9.64
CA ILE A 544 0.01 -8.73 -8.99
C ILE A 544 -0.91 -9.83 -9.51
N MET A 545 -0.32 -10.98 -9.82
CA MET A 545 -1.01 -12.23 -10.08
C MET A 545 -0.41 -13.33 -9.20
N GLY A 546 -1.26 -14.11 -8.53
CA GLY A 546 -0.84 -15.18 -7.62
C GLY A 546 -1.45 -16.55 -7.95
N SER A 547 -0.86 -17.62 -7.42
CA SER A 547 -1.49 -18.95 -7.34
C SER A 547 -2.51 -19.08 -6.21
N GLU A 548 -2.37 -18.26 -5.16
CA GLU A 548 -3.23 -18.21 -3.97
C GLU A 548 -3.88 -16.82 -3.82
N PRO A 549 -4.94 -16.67 -3.01
CA PRO A 549 -5.57 -15.37 -2.78
C PRO A 549 -4.56 -14.34 -2.26
N ILE A 550 -4.54 -13.15 -2.86
CA ILE A 550 -3.60 -12.08 -2.48
C ILE A 550 -3.76 -11.68 -1.02
N THR A 551 -4.97 -11.82 -0.47
CA THR A 551 -5.30 -11.51 0.93
C THR A 551 -4.53 -12.33 1.96
N ASP A 552 -3.85 -13.40 1.53
CA ASP A 552 -3.01 -14.23 2.39
C ASP A 552 -1.63 -13.58 2.63
N THR A 553 -1.24 -12.65 1.76
CA THR A 553 0.08 -12.00 1.78
C THR A 553 0.00 -10.47 1.91
N SER A 554 -0.98 -9.84 1.26
CA SER A 554 -1.20 -8.39 1.30
C SER A 554 -2.69 -8.06 1.48
N PRO A 555 -3.03 -7.09 2.34
CA PRO A 555 -4.39 -6.57 2.39
C PRO A 555 -4.79 -5.95 1.05
N LEU A 556 -6.10 -5.94 0.78
CA LEU A 556 -6.67 -5.31 -0.42
C LEU A 556 -7.44 -4.04 -0.06
N LEU A 557 -7.43 -3.10 -1.01
CA LEU A 557 -8.14 -1.82 -0.95
C LEU A 557 -8.94 -1.63 -2.23
N GLU A 558 -10.24 -1.40 -2.11
CA GLU A 558 -11.05 -0.87 -3.21
C GLU A 558 -11.01 0.66 -3.20
N ARG A 559 -10.68 1.24 -4.34
CA ARG A 559 -10.66 2.67 -4.56
C ARG A 559 -12.05 3.19 -4.95
N THR A 560 -12.21 4.52 -4.91
CA THR A 560 -13.46 5.18 -5.32
C THR A 560 -13.84 4.95 -6.79
N ASP A 561 -12.87 4.60 -7.63
CA ASP A 561 -13.09 4.26 -9.04
C ASP A 561 -13.39 2.76 -9.27
N GLY A 562 -13.50 1.97 -8.20
CA GLY A 562 -13.75 0.52 -8.25
C GLY A 562 -12.48 -0.32 -8.44
N THR A 563 -11.31 0.30 -8.61
CA THR A 563 -10.05 -0.45 -8.75
C THR A 563 -9.68 -1.12 -7.44
N ILE A 564 -9.41 -2.42 -7.49
CA ILE A 564 -8.86 -3.18 -6.37
C ILE A 564 -7.34 -3.14 -6.45
N THR A 565 -6.71 -2.68 -5.36
CA THR A 565 -5.26 -2.68 -5.23
C THR A 565 -4.80 -3.50 -4.04
N THR A 566 -3.58 -4.03 -4.11
CA THR A 566 -2.80 -4.38 -2.92
C THR A 566 -2.67 -3.17 -2.01
N THR A 567 -2.31 -3.38 -0.74
CA THR A 567 -1.86 -2.29 0.14
C THR A 567 -0.36 -2.27 0.33
N PHE A 568 0.35 -3.31 -0.06
CA PHE A 568 1.80 -3.27 -0.15
C PHE A 568 2.23 -2.83 -1.55
N GLU A 569 3.24 -1.97 -1.64
CA GLU A 569 3.82 -1.59 -2.91
C GLU A 569 4.45 -2.81 -3.60
N TYR A 570 4.61 -2.75 -4.92
CA TYR A 570 4.98 -3.93 -5.71
C TYR A 570 6.30 -4.57 -5.26
N HIS A 571 7.31 -3.78 -4.88
CA HIS A 571 8.58 -4.30 -4.35
C HIS A 571 8.42 -5.14 -3.08
N THR A 572 7.48 -4.74 -2.21
CA THR A 572 7.15 -5.51 -1.03
C THR A 572 6.41 -6.79 -1.43
N CYS A 573 5.49 -6.71 -2.39
CA CYS A 573 4.79 -7.89 -2.90
C CYS A 573 5.79 -8.91 -3.50
N GLU A 574 6.76 -8.46 -4.31
CA GLU A 574 7.81 -9.30 -4.89
C GLU A 574 8.68 -9.95 -3.80
N THR A 575 9.11 -9.19 -2.80
CA THR A 575 9.86 -9.73 -1.64
C THR A 575 9.08 -10.83 -0.90
N LEU A 576 7.75 -10.73 -0.87
CA LEU A 576 6.87 -11.72 -0.25
C LEU A 576 6.49 -12.87 -1.22
N GLY A 577 7.16 -12.98 -2.36
CA GLY A 577 6.99 -14.08 -3.33
C GLY A 577 5.82 -13.92 -4.31
N LEU A 578 5.09 -12.80 -4.28
CA LEU A 578 4.01 -12.51 -5.24
C LEU A 578 4.61 -12.10 -6.59
N VAL A 579 3.96 -12.49 -7.69
CA VAL A 579 4.45 -12.20 -9.03
C VAL A 579 3.87 -10.89 -9.56
N LYS A 580 4.76 -9.95 -9.89
CA LYS A 580 4.44 -8.71 -10.60
C LYS A 580 4.38 -8.98 -12.11
N MET A 581 3.32 -8.49 -12.74
CA MET A 581 3.17 -8.37 -14.18
C MET A 581 2.93 -6.91 -14.55
N ASP A 582 3.65 -6.37 -15.52
CA ASP A 582 3.49 -4.99 -15.94
C ASP A 582 2.55 -4.86 -17.14
N PHE A 583 1.33 -4.39 -16.86
CA PHE A 583 0.30 -4.14 -17.88
C PHE A 583 0.25 -2.64 -18.15
N LEU A 584 1.02 -2.17 -19.14
CA LEU A 584 1.15 -0.74 -19.43
C LEU A 584 0.12 -0.27 -20.46
N GLY A 585 -0.51 0.86 -20.19
CA GLY A 585 -1.37 1.55 -21.17
C GLY A 585 -0.56 2.57 -21.97
N LEU A 586 -0.36 2.33 -23.26
CA LEU A 586 0.33 3.27 -24.16
C LEU A 586 -0.63 3.96 -25.13
N SER A 587 -0.69 5.29 -25.06
CA SER A 587 -1.55 6.11 -25.92
C SER A 587 -1.18 6.03 -27.40
N ASN A 588 0.10 5.78 -27.74
CA ASN A 588 0.53 5.62 -29.13
C ASN A 588 -0.14 4.42 -29.82
N LEU A 589 -0.44 3.33 -29.10
CA LEU A 589 -1.17 2.17 -29.62
C LEU A 589 -2.62 2.55 -29.96
N THR A 590 -3.22 3.45 -29.18
CA THR A 590 -4.53 4.04 -29.50
C THR A 590 -4.46 4.86 -30.78
N VAL A 591 -3.44 5.71 -30.92
CA VAL A 591 -3.24 6.54 -32.13
C VAL A 591 -3.08 5.65 -33.36
N ILE A 592 -2.29 4.58 -33.28
CA ILE A 592 -2.12 3.61 -34.37
C ILE A 592 -3.46 2.94 -34.70
N ARG A 593 -4.17 2.40 -33.70
CA ARG A 593 -5.50 1.78 -33.86
C ARG A 593 -6.47 2.68 -34.61
N ASP A 594 -6.58 3.92 -34.16
CA ASP A 594 -7.54 4.88 -34.69
C ASP A 594 -7.12 5.35 -36.09
N THR A 595 -5.81 5.43 -36.36
CA THR A 595 -5.27 5.67 -37.71
C THR A 595 -5.67 4.55 -38.67
N LEU A 596 -5.52 3.28 -38.28
CA LEU A 596 -5.92 2.14 -39.10
C LEU A 596 -7.43 2.16 -39.40
N LYS A 597 -8.26 2.42 -38.38
CA LYS A 597 -9.72 2.57 -38.56
C LYS A 597 -10.07 3.74 -39.49
N ASN A 598 -9.36 4.86 -39.39
CA ASN A 598 -9.59 6.02 -40.24
C ASN A 598 -9.22 5.74 -41.71
N VAL A 599 -8.18 4.93 -41.95
CA VAL A 599 -7.83 4.48 -43.31
C VAL A 599 -8.97 3.66 -43.91
N GLU A 600 -9.51 2.70 -43.16
CA GLU A 600 -10.65 1.87 -43.58
C GLU A 600 -11.93 2.70 -43.79
N HIS A 601 -12.26 3.59 -42.85
CA HIS A 601 -13.40 4.50 -42.96
C HIS A 601 -13.31 5.42 -44.19
N ASN A 602 -12.10 5.73 -44.63
CA ASN A 602 -11.85 6.52 -45.85
C ASN A 602 -11.89 5.65 -47.14
N GLY A 603 -12.42 4.43 -47.06
CA GLY A 603 -12.64 3.54 -48.20
C GLY A 603 -11.38 2.90 -48.77
N LYS A 604 -10.28 2.88 -48.01
CA LYS A 604 -9.05 2.19 -48.39
C LYS A 604 -9.04 0.77 -47.81
N GLU A 605 -8.22 -0.09 -48.42
CA GLU A 605 -8.03 -1.46 -47.92
C GLU A 605 -7.47 -1.45 -46.48
N PRO A 606 -7.95 -2.36 -45.61
CA PRO A 606 -7.38 -2.59 -44.27
C PRO A 606 -5.87 -2.79 -44.32
N ILE A 607 -5.13 -2.07 -43.48
CA ILE A 607 -3.67 -2.21 -43.36
C ILE A 607 -3.36 -3.20 -42.25
N ASP A 608 -2.69 -4.29 -42.61
CA ASP A 608 -2.06 -5.18 -41.64
C ASP A 608 -0.72 -4.59 -41.19
N TYR A 609 -0.74 -3.92 -40.04
CA TYR A 609 0.43 -3.23 -39.49
C TYR A 609 1.60 -4.19 -39.17
N THR A 610 1.34 -5.50 -39.01
CA THR A 610 2.37 -6.51 -38.73
C THR A 610 3.17 -6.90 -39.99
N LYS A 611 2.72 -6.47 -41.17
CA LYS A 611 3.34 -6.77 -42.48
C LYS A 611 3.95 -5.56 -43.16
N ILE A 612 4.01 -4.41 -42.47
CA ILE A 612 4.61 -3.19 -43.04
C ILE A 612 6.12 -3.43 -43.24
N PRO A 613 6.67 -3.16 -44.44
CA PRO A 613 8.10 -3.31 -44.70
C PRO A 613 8.90 -2.26 -43.91
N LEU A 614 10.07 -2.67 -43.40
CA LEU A 614 10.94 -1.81 -42.59
C LEU A 614 11.86 -0.90 -43.42
N ASP A 615 11.81 -0.98 -44.74
CA ASP A 615 12.67 -0.25 -45.68
C ASP A 615 11.88 0.75 -46.55
N ASP A 616 10.70 1.18 -46.10
CA ASP A 616 9.87 2.16 -46.81
C ASP A 616 10.58 3.52 -46.95
N LYS A 617 10.90 3.88 -48.20
CA LYS A 617 11.70 5.06 -48.54
C LYS A 617 11.03 6.37 -48.11
N GLU A 618 9.72 6.49 -48.27
CA GLU A 618 8.99 7.72 -47.96
C GLU A 618 8.96 7.98 -46.45
N THR A 619 8.83 6.93 -45.64
CA THR A 619 8.95 6.99 -44.18
C THR A 619 10.31 7.55 -43.75
N TYR A 620 11.41 7.03 -44.31
CA TYR A 620 12.75 7.55 -44.00
C TYR A 620 12.97 8.99 -44.50
N GLN A 621 12.37 9.38 -45.63
CA GLN A 621 12.44 10.76 -46.11
C GLN A 621 11.70 11.72 -45.19
N LEU A 622 10.57 11.32 -44.61
CA LEU A 622 9.85 12.09 -43.61
C LEU A 622 10.72 12.33 -42.36
N LEU A 623 11.33 11.26 -41.83
CA LEU A 623 12.26 11.36 -40.70
C LEU A 623 13.47 12.25 -41.02
N ALA A 624 14.06 12.12 -42.21
CA ALA A 624 15.21 12.91 -42.63
C ALA A 624 14.93 14.42 -42.78
N ARG A 625 13.67 14.81 -42.97
CA ARG A 625 13.25 16.22 -42.98
C ARG A 625 13.05 16.80 -41.58
N GLY A 626 13.00 15.96 -40.54
CA GLY A 626 12.67 16.38 -39.18
C GLY A 626 11.17 16.64 -38.98
N ASP A 627 10.31 16.10 -39.84
CA ASP A 627 8.85 16.24 -39.73
C ASP A 627 8.29 15.25 -38.69
N THR A 628 8.85 15.23 -37.47
CA THR A 628 8.65 14.18 -36.47
C THR A 628 7.62 14.53 -35.38
N LEU A 629 6.90 15.64 -35.53
CA LEU A 629 5.82 16.01 -34.60
C LEU A 629 4.74 14.90 -34.56
N GLY A 630 4.57 14.26 -33.42
CA GLY A 630 3.65 13.13 -33.24
C GLY A 630 4.20 11.76 -33.67
N VAL A 631 5.49 11.68 -34.04
CA VAL A 631 6.20 10.40 -34.26
C VAL A 631 6.79 9.94 -32.94
N PHE A 632 6.36 8.77 -32.48
CA PHE A 632 6.73 8.23 -31.17
C PHE A 632 8.26 8.18 -30.97
N GLN A 633 8.71 8.68 -29.81
CA GLN A 633 10.12 8.81 -29.38
C GLN A 633 10.99 9.82 -30.14
N LEU A 634 10.46 10.52 -31.14
CA LEU A 634 11.23 11.44 -31.98
C LEU A 634 10.62 12.85 -32.02
N ASP A 635 9.76 13.18 -31.06
CA ASP A 635 9.03 14.45 -30.98
C ASP A 635 9.69 15.49 -30.06
N SER A 636 10.82 15.17 -29.42
CA SER A 636 11.64 16.14 -28.68
C SER A 636 12.44 17.05 -29.61
N ASP A 637 12.60 18.31 -29.22
CA ASP A 637 13.32 19.33 -30.02
C ASP A 637 14.82 19.02 -30.24
N GLY A 638 15.46 18.31 -29.30
CA GLY A 638 16.87 17.94 -29.34
C GLY A 638 17.05 16.52 -29.84
#